data_AF-A0A356ESY2-F1
#
_entry.id   AF-A0A356ESY2-F1
#
_cell.length_a   1.000
_cell.length_b   1.000
_cell.length_c   1.000
_cell.angle_alpha   90.00
_cell.angle_beta   90.00
_cell.angle_gamma   90.00
#
_symmetry.space_group_name_H-M   'P 1'
#
loop_
_entity.id
_entity.type
_entity.pdbx_description
1 polymer ?
#
loop_
_entity_poly.entity_id
_entity_poly.type
_entity_poly.pdbx_seq_one_letter_code
_entity_poly.pdbx_strand_id
1 'polypeptide(L)'
;MSRRKFAGWLSDRIFKETINRFLSRCPKDPSGRAARAGRMRSFTVETLEERWFLSAGPWGIQNFLASTVFEAPRNLDENLPVYRDEDRLGFDASESLSVIVGTLGDATATGTSYLVFEEWGGTWWDAEKTPANTEDDLMCWAAAASNILAWTGWGYADGMATADQIFAYFQNHWTDEGGLMQYGWDWWFDGTNPSQGWSGWSQVDVSGGDFHMSQDFYDYYRFQDNDSLAMSSISSFLRDGYGVTLGIYGPGGHAITCWGFNYNPANPSEYLGVWITDSDDSKGSNSPADRLRYYEVNYTNGQWFLEDYYSSNSWYIGAVQALATNPNTPAAPSAPNNEISGVVFVDANCDGVRNSGEAGQAGQNVFLDANGNGVLDQQRLNVASTNVAKAITDLKTTTSTLQVTGAAGVITDLNLSFDLSHTYTSDLTITLISPSGTRVLLCDSIGGSGDHFRNTTLDDEAAASVDRAAAPFTGTFRPMGSLADFDGESANGTWTLEIRDNWSGDQGTLNSWSLDLSAAEISTTTAADGSYSFTGLADGDYRVATVLAENWTHTLPTSGYHNVALVGNTTAASVNFGLTSAQATPGIRIIETNGSTAVSEDGATDQYQVVLTSRPTANVTVTLHANNQLQLNRSSLTFTSQNWNVPQTVTIGAVDDNTDEADVHTASITHTVTSTDPDYAGMTINGVTVSITDNDVTRLVLTTPNGGENWNVGSTVAVNWTSECDPGPSVMLALYKGGMFDRMIAASTPNDGQYLWAIPTDLESRSDYTVRITATSGVSEIGPSQSVSYWDESSGTFSITGGTILVTTLSDIVNANDGVLSLREAITVAAATPGNDVISFDAALFSGTSRTITLTGGPLKYLGNAPGGVDGVLIINGPGADLLTINGRGTSQLFQIAEATAEISGVTLTGGYTRANGGAIQLQSGFLTVADCVFTANRARGDGGAIASTGISSLTVINSDFVGNGASKSGGAVSAATGTIVVESCSFTRNAATHDGGAIRNASGSIRVSASTFTNNVAGKSGGALRNSAGTIVIADSSFSANQAKLDGGAVYNASGQVTASASTFANNSAGKNGGAIRNAGQTITLANCSLSGNQAKLEGGAVYNASGQINASDSTFTSNSAGRSGGAIRNAGQSVLLAGCSLTGNSARAAGGAVYITSGSINATSSTFANNTATKTGGAVFATTGTVTVRGCELLGNSAGLDGGAIRTTSGAITVIGSQLQGNQARRDGGAISSSSGTLIVVA
;
A
#
# COMPACT_ATOMS: atom_id res chain seq x y z
N MET A 1 8.55 22.25 -69.80
CA MET A 1 9.66 23.09 -69.30
C MET A 1 9.35 23.46 -67.84
N SER A 2 10.25 23.27 -66.86
CA SER A 2 11.31 24.21 -66.41
C SER A 2 10.74 25.53 -65.82
N ARG A 3 11.18 26.13 -64.70
CA ARG A 3 12.26 25.96 -63.67
C ARG A 3 11.89 26.90 -62.47
N ARG A 4 12.50 26.99 -61.27
CA ARG A 4 13.72 26.47 -60.59
C ARG A 4 13.55 26.68 -59.05
N LYS A 5 14.40 26.03 -58.21
CA LYS A 5 14.47 26.10 -56.71
C LYS A 5 13.30 25.36 -56.02
N PHE A 6 13.50 24.47 -55.04
CA PHE A 6 14.62 24.27 -54.11
C PHE A 6 15.00 22.77 -54.07
N ALA A 7 16.27 22.43 -54.26
CA ALA A 7 16.75 21.05 -54.18
C ALA A 7 18.16 21.01 -53.56
N GLY A 8 18.40 20.07 -52.64
CA GLY A 8 19.72 19.80 -52.07
C GLY A 8 19.94 20.17 -50.61
N TRP A 9 19.07 19.75 -49.67
CA TRP A 9 19.46 19.58 -48.26
C TRP A 9 18.55 18.66 -47.40
N LEU A 10 18.55 17.34 -47.65
CA LEU A 10 18.35 16.33 -46.58
C LEU A 10 18.80 14.90 -46.97
N SER A 11 20.02 14.76 -47.52
CA SER A 11 20.62 13.44 -47.82
C SER A 11 22.08 13.37 -47.36
N ASP A 12 22.36 13.92 -46.18
CA ASP A 12 23.73 14.17 -45.72
C ASP A 12 23.83 14.27 -44.17
N ARG A 13 23.42 13.20 -43.45
CA ARG A 13 23.70 13.05 -42.00
C ARG A 13 24.18 11.64 -41.62
N ILE A 14 23.42 10.60 -41.93
CA ILE A 14 23.75 9.22 -41.51
C ILE A 14 25.09 8.74 -42.12
N PHE A 15 25.45 9.16 -43.34
CA PHE A 15 26.70 8.76 -43.99
C PHE A 15 27.96 9.50 -43.50
N LYS A 16 27.84 10.51 -42.62
CA LYS A 16 28.98 11.31 -42.10
C LYS A 16 29.30 11.07 -40.63
N GLU A 17 28.41 10.46 -39.85
CA GLU A 17 28.67 10.11 -38.45
C GLU A 17 29.65 8.92 -38.36
N THR A 18 29.41 7.86 -39.16
CA THR A 18 30.16 6.58 -39.10
C THR A 18 31.64 6.72 -39.43
N ILE A 19 31.99 7.48 -40.48
CA ILE A 19 33.38 7.67 -40.91
C ILE A 19 34.20 8.47 -39.88
N ASN A 20 33.58 9.37 -39.12
CA ASN A 20 34.26 10.13 -38.08
C ASN A 20 34.56 9.31 -36.81
N ARG A 21 33.85 8.20 -36.55
CA ARG A 21 34.14 7.30 -35.43
C ARG A 21 35.29 6.31 -35.71
N PHE A 22 35.68 6.09 -36.97
CA PHE A 22 36.78 5.19 -37.31
C PHE A 22 38.16 5.88 -37.30
N LEU A 23 38.21 7.22 -37.38
CA LEU A 23 39.44 8.02 -37.42
C LEU A 23 39.86 8.64 -36.07
N SER A 24 39.18 8.27 -34.98
CA SER A 24 39.49 8.75 -33.61
C SER A 24 40.35 7.78 -32.78
N ARG A 25 40.81 6.65 -33.35
CA ARG A 25 41.68 5.66 -32.69
C ARG A 25 43.07 5.58 -33.34
N CYS A 26 43.89 6.61 -33.15
CA CYS A 26 45.36 6.50 -33.17
C CYS A 26 46.03 7.76 -32.54
N PRO A 27 47.27 7.68 -32.02
CA PRO A 27 47.92 8.79 -31.32
C PRO A 27 48.33 9.96 -32.23
N LYS A 28 48.68 11.11 -31.63
CA LYS A 28 49.25 12.26 -32.33
C LYS A 28 50.58 12.72 -31.71
N ASP A 29 51.57 12.88 -32.58
CA ASP A 29 52.89 13.46 -32.30
C ASP A 29 52.85 15.01 -32.25
N PRO A 30 53.65 15.67 -31.39
CA PRO A 30 53.61 17.12 -31.17
C PRO A 30 54.43 17.94 -32.18
N SER A 31 53.97 18.06 -33.44
CA SER A 31 54.70 18.86 -34.47
C SER A 31 53.83 19.65 -35.48
N GLY A 32 52.67 19.14 -35.90
CA GLY A 32 51.53 19.90 -36.46
C GLY A 32 51.72 20.82 -37.69
N ARG A 33 51.61 20.25 -38.92
CA ARG A 33 51.19 20.93 -40.19
C ARG A 33 50.69 19.90 -41.23
N ALA A 34 50.10 20.30 -42.37
CA ALA A 34 49.29 19.41 -43.24
C ALA A 34 49.34 19.70 -44.76
N ALA A 35 49.05 18.70 -45.64
CA ALA A 35 48.71 18.91 -47.07
C ALA A 35 48.05 17.72 -47.86
N ARG A 36 46.88 17.98 -48.49
CA ARG A 36 46.46 17.70 -49.91
C ARG A 36 46.36 16.28 -50.56
N ALA A 37 45.13 15.74 -50.58
CA ALA A 37 44.21 15.50 -51.75
C ALA A 37 44.51 14.59 -53.00
N GLY A 38 43.60 13.62 -53.26
CA GLY A 38 43.33 12.97 -54.59
C GLY A 38 42.49 11.66 -54.53
N ARG A 39 41.98 11.00 -55.62
CA ARG A 39 41.45 11.46 -56.95
C ARG A 39 40.83 10.31 -57.82
N MET A 40 39.53 10.38 -58.25
CA MET A 40 38.85 9.57 -59.33
C MET A 40 38.67 8.02 -59.09
N ARG A 41 37.82 7.20 -59.78
CA ARG A 41 36.60 7.32 -60.67
C ARG A 41 35.79 5.98 -60.73
N SER A 42 34.63 5.98 -61.42
CA SER A 42 33.55 4.96 -61.60
C SER A 42 33.78 3.75 -62.55
N PHE A 43 32.98 2.66 -62.44
CA PHE A 43 32.22 1.97 -63.54
C PHE A 43 31.29 0.80 -63.05
N THR A 44 30.47 0.20 -63.94
CA THR A 44 29.43 -0.85 -63.72
C THR A 44 29.10 -1.66 -65.00
N VAL A 45 28.58 -2.92 -64.92
CA VAL A 45 27.51 -3.59 -65.78
C VAL A 45 27.55 -5.16 -65.82
N GLU A 46 26.41 -5.78 -65.46
CA GLU A 46 25.71 -7.02 -65.95
C GLU A 46 26.35 -8.45 -66.06
N THR A 47 25.51 -9.44 -66.47
CA THR A 47 25.38 -10.86 -66.02
C THR A 47 25.52 -11.94 -67.12
N LEU A 48 25.69 -13.23 -66.73
CA LEU A 48 24.90 -14.41 -67.21
C LEU A 48 25.24 -15.74 -66.47
N GLU A 49 24.54 -16.84 -66.79
CA GLU A 49 24.35 -18.06 -65.95
C GLU A 49 25.16 -19.32 -66.38
N GLU A 50 25.47 -20.22 -65.41
CA GLU A 50 24.94 -21.61 -65.31
C GLU A 50 25.52 -22.34 -64.04
N ARG A 51 25.21 -23.62 -63.73
CA ARG A 51 23.95 -24.26 -63.27
C ARG A 51 24.10 -25.82 -63.23
N TRP A 52 23.62 -26.51 -62.18
CA TRP A 52 22.94 -27.85 -62.13
C TRP A 52 23.03 -28.52 -60.73
N PHE A 53 21.87 -28.97 -60.20
CA PHE A 53 21.56 -30.05 -59.20
C PHE A 53 22.53 -30.37 -58.01
N LEU A 54 22.07 -30.66 -56.77
CA LEU A 54 20.79 -31.18 -56.20
C LEU A 54 20.49 -30.48 -54.83
N SER A 55 19.34 -30.62 -54.13
CA SER A 55 17.92 -30.91 -54.47
C SER A 55 17.03 -30.82 -53.20
N ALA A 56 15.77 -30.37 -53.32
CA ALA A 56 14.71 -30.27 -52.28
C ALA A 56 14.97 -29.29 -51.10
N GLY A 57 13.99 -28.58 -50.52
CA GLY A 57 12.53 -28.45 -50.78
C GLY A 57 12.07 -27.00 -51.03
N PRO A 58 10.75 -26.71 -51.19
CA PRO A 58 10.33 -25.65 -52.13
C PRO A 58 9.51 -24.44 -51.58
N TRP A 59 9.86 -23.26 -52.13
CA TRP A 59 9.00 -22.08 -52.43
C TRP A 59 8.56 -21.19 -51.25
N GLY A 60 8.29 -19.88 -51.43
CA GLY A 60 8.52 -19.02 -52.62
C GLY A 60 7.87 -17.62 -52.50
N ILE A 61 8.48 -16.56 -53.07
CA ILE A 61 7.95 -15.18 -53.08
C ILE A 61 8.17 -14.49 -54.43
N GLN A 62 7.13 -13.86 -55.00
CA GLN A 62 7.26 -12.67 -55.86
C GLN A 62 6.01 -11.75 -55.84
N ASN A 63 6.26 -10.50 -55.46
CA ASN A 63 5.81 -9.25 -56.10
C ASN A 63 4.34 -9.01 -56.50
N PHE A 64 3.64 -8.21 -55.68
CA PHE A 64 3.21 -6.83 -55.99
C PHE A 64 2.54 -6.52 -57.37
N LEU A 65 1.28 -6.03 -57.35
CA LEU A 65 0.88 -4.67 -57.84
C LEU A 65 -0.64 -4.35 -57.73
N ALA A 66 -0.95 -3.05 -57.58
CA ALA A 66 -2.18 -2.33 -57.99
C ALA A 66 -3.52 -2.44 -57.21
N SER A 67 -3.63 -1.64 -56.13
CA SER A 67 -4.74 -0.69 -55.82
C SER A 67 -6.23 -1.11 -55.73
N THR A 68 -6.71 -1.19 -54.47
CA THR A 68 -7.98 -0.62 -53.92
C THR A 68 -9.36 -1.02 -54.49
N VAL A 69 -10.03 -1.96 -53.80
CA VAL A 69 -11.49 -2.01 -53.52
C VAL A 69 -11.68 -2.55 -52.08
N PHE A 70 -12.83 -2.32 -51.44
CA PHE A 70 -13.22 -2.87 -50.12
C PHE A 70 -13.77 -4.30 -50.24
N GLU A 71 -13.42 -5.20 -49.30
CA GLU A 71 -14.29 -6.15 -48.54
C GLU A 71 -13.46 -7.20 -47.76
N ALA A 72 -14.09 -7.98 -46.88
CA ALA A 72 -13.50 -8.97 -45.95
C ALA A 72 -13.48 -10.42 -46.57
N PRO A 73 -12.99 -11.52 -45.92
CA PRO A 73 -12.67 -11.72 -44.49
C PRO A 73 -11.42 -12.61 -44.17
N ARG A 74 -11.36 -13.13 -42.92
CA ARG A 74 -10.75 -14.37 -42.39
C ARG A 74 -10.25 -15.41 -43.42
N ASN A 75 -9.21 -16.24 -43.23
CA ASN A 75 -8.28 -16.61 -42.13
C ASN A 75 -7.07 -17.37 -42.79
N LEU A 76 -5.99 -17.90 -42.19
CA LEU A 76 -5.40 -18.04 -40.83
C LEU A 76 -3.86 -18.34 -40.97
N ASP A 77 -3.14 -18.62 -39.87
CA ASP A 77 -1.91 -19.46 -39.68
C ASP A 77 -0.66 -19.34 -40.59
N GLU A 78 0.60 -19.45 -40.11
CA GLU A 78 1.15 -19.75 -38.78
C GLU A 78 2.63 -19.28 -38.72
N ASN A 79 3.14 -18.79 -37.58
CA ASN A 79 4.51 -18.97 -37.01
C ASN A 79 4.85 -17.88 -35.97
N LEU A 80 5.29 -18.33 -34.79
CA LEU A 80 5.59 -17.57 -33.56
C LEU A 80 7.05 -17.05 -33.51
N PRO A 81 7.48 -16.24 -32.49
CA PRO A 81 6.78 -15.86 -31.26
C PRO A 81 6.54 -14.36 -31.04
N VAL A 82 5.55 -14.08 -30.20
CA VAL A 82 5.25 -12.76 -29.61
C VAL A 82 5.54 -12.82 -28.10
N TYR A 83 5.85 -11.67 -27.52
CA TYR A 83 6.06 -11.47 -26.08
C TYR A 83 5.46 -10.09 -25.73
N ARG A 84 4.95 -9.96 -24.50
CA ARG A 84 4.40 -8.75 -23.84
C ARG A 84 2.91 -8.47 -23.99
N ASP A 85 2.18 -8.78 -22.92
CA ASP A 85 1.73 -7.83 -21.88
C ASP A 85 1.18 -6.47 -22.33
N GLU A 86 0.01 -6.13 -21.77
CA GLU A 86 -0.38 -4.74 -21.51
C GLU A 86 0.49 -4.11 -20.36
N ASP A 87 0.27 -2.89 -19.87
CA ASP A 87 -0.83 -2.55 -18.96
C ASP A 87 -1.16 -1.03 -18.95
N ARG A 88 -2.24 -0.66 -18.26
CA ARG A 88 -2.63 0.69 -17.85
C ARG A 88 -2.96 0.77 -16.35
N LEU A 89 -2.11 1.54 -15.66
CA LEU A 89 -2.45 2.53 -14.61
C LEU A 89 -3.95 2.66 -14.27
N GLY A 90 -4.31 2.35 -13.01
CA GLY A 90 -5.58 2.74 -12.39
C GLY A 90 -5.40 3.89 -11.38
N PHE A 91 -6.46 4.18 -10.62
CA PHE A 91 -6.45 5.15 -9.51
C PHE A 91 -7.37 4.67 -8.37
N ASP A 92 -7.18 5.33 -7.22
CA ASP A 92 -7.68 5.00 -5.88
C ASP A 92 -9.22 5.12 -5.68
N ALA A 93 -9.73 4.42 -4.65
CA ALA A 93 -11.11 4.51 -4.18
C ALA A 93 -11.18 4.26 -2.66
N SER A 94 -11.56 5.29 -1.90
CA SER A 94 -11.73 5.23 -0.44
C SER A 94 -12.87 6.17 0.03
N GLU A 95 -14.12 5.78 -0.24
CA GLU A 95 -15.31 6.32 0.41
C GLU A 95 -16.16 5.19 1.02
N SER A 96 -16.89 5.49 2.10
CA SER A 96 -17.44 4.51 3.05
C SER A 96 -18.57 3.62 2.50
N LEU A 97 -18.77 2.45 3.12
CA LEU A 97 -19.92 1.55 2.89
C LEU A 97 -21.27 2.26 3.14
N SER A 98 -21.80 2.89 2.08
CA SER A 98 -23.21 3.31 1.98
C SER A 98 -23.67 3.69 0.56
N VAL A 99 -22.79 3.73 -0.46
CA VAL A 99 -23.13 4.20 -1.83
C VAL A 99 -22.58 3.31 -2.96
N ILE A 100 -22.75 1.98 -2.88
CA ILE A 100 -22.46 1.08 -4.02
C ILE A 100 -23.66 1.05 -4.99
N VAL A 101 -23.83 2.14 -5.74
CA VAL A 101 -24.61 2.19 -7.01
C VAL A 101 -23.96 3.17 -8.01
N GLY A 102 -22.67 3.49 -7.83
CA GLY A 102 -22.05 4.69 -8.42
C GLY A 102 -21.08 4.47 -9.59
N THR A 103 -20.35 3.35 -9.63
CA THR A 103 -19.13 3.21 -10.45
C THR A 103 -18.96 1.83 -11.09
N LEU A 104 -19.95 1.41 -11.88
CA LEU A 104 -19.76 0.47 -12.98
C LEU A 104 -20.19 1.20 -14.26
N GLY A 105 -19.36 1.15 -15.30
CA GLY A 105 -19.65 1.78 -16.60
C GLY A 105 -18.87 1.11 -17.73
N ASP A 106 -19.43 0.98 -18.93
CA ASP A 106 -20.55 1.76 -19.48
C ASP A 106 -21.68 0.84 -20.00
N ALA A 107 -22.80 0.75 -19.27
CA ALA A 107 -24.06 0.15 -19.74
C ALA A 107 -25.26 0.76 -18.96
N THR A 108 -26.46 0.74 -19.54
CA THR A 108 -27.55 1.68 -19.18
C THR A 108 -28.45 1.28 -17.99
N ALA A 109 -27.90 0.59 -16.99
CA ALA A 109 -28.63 0.04 -15.84
C ALA A 109 -29.27 1.12 -14.94
N THR A 110 -30.56 1.41 -15.16
CA THR A 110 -31.34 2.39 -14.38
C THR A 110 -32.15 1.76 -13.23
N GLY A 111 -31.67 0.65 -12.68
CA GLY A 111 -32.34 -0.11 -11.62
C GLY A 111 -31.40 -0.68 -10.55
N THR A 112 -31.96 -1.46 -9.63
CA THR A 112 -31.26 -2.07 -8.49
C THR A 112 -30.64 -3.39 -8.90
N SER A 113 -29.35 -3.58 -8.58
CA SER A 113 -28.65 -4.85 -8.77
C SER A 113 -28.89 -5.82 -7.60
N TYR A 114 -28.72 -7.10 -7.88
CA TYR A 114 -28.49 -8.16 -6.91
C TYR A 114 -27.26 -8.95 -7.39
N LEU A 115 -26.21 -8.97 -6.59
CA LEU A 115 -24.90 -9.54 -6.91
C LEU A 115 -24.53 -10.52 -5.79
N VAL A 116 -24.31 -11.81 -6.11
CA VAL A 116 -24.20 -12.83 -5.05
C VAL A 116 -22.93 -12.65 -4.19
N PHE A 117 -21.90 -12.00 -4.74
CA PHE A 117 -20.68 -11.65 -4.01
C PHE A 117 -20.88 -10.59 -2.92
N GLU A 118 -21.92 -9.74 -3.00
CA GLU A 118 -22.18 -8.70 -1.97
C GLU A 118 -22.87 -9.24 -0.70
N GLU A 119 -23.57 -10.39 -0.79
CA GLU A 119 -24.24 -11.02 0.36
C GLU A 119 -23.46 -12.22 0.96
N TRP A 120 -22.54 -12.83 0.19
CA TRP A 120 -21.89 -14.10 0.57
C TRP A 120 -20.35 -14.08 0.56
N GLY A 121 -19.71 -12.95 0.25
CA GLY A 121 -18.27 -12.73 0.48
C GLY A 121 -17.30 -13.52 -0.41
N GLY A 122 -17.76 -14.11 -1.51
CA GLY A 122 -16.92 -14.85 -2.47
C GLY A 122 -16.70 -14.10 -3.79
N THR A 123 -15.56 -14.32 -4.45
CA THR A 123 -15.28 -13.77 -5.79
C THR A 123 -16.05 -14.51 -6.91
N TRP A 124 -16.28 -13.83 -8.03
CA TRP A 124 -16.78 -14.46 -9.27
C TRP A 124 -15.62 -15.14 -10.04
N TRP A 125 -15.96 -16.15 -10.85
CA TRP A 125 -14.98 -16.95 -11.60
C TRP A 125 -15.15 -16.84 -13.12
N ASP A 126 -14.05 -17.05 -13.82
CA ASP A 126 -13.89 -16.75 -15.24
C ASP A 126 -12.82 -17.67 -15.86
N ALA A 127 -13.17 -18.96 -15.95
CA ALA A 127 -12.38 -19.99 -16.62
C ALA A 127 -12.45 -19.81 -18.14
N GLU A 128 -11.27 -19.71 -18.77
CA GLU A 128 -11.12 -19.40 -20.19
C GLU A 128 -10.56 -20.57 -21.00
N LYS A 129 -10.95 -20.65 -22.26
CA LYS A 129 -10.39 -21.59 -23.24
C LYS A 129 -8.95 -21.26 -23.61
N THR A 130 -8.18 -22.28 -23.99
CA THR A 130 -6.76 -22.08 -24.33
C THR A 130 -6.58 -21.41 -25.71
N PRO A 131 -5.64 -20.45 -25.86
CA PRO A 131 -5.41 -19.81 -27.16
C PRO A 131 -4.81 -20.74 -28.24
N ALA A 132 -5.72 -21.28 -29.07
CA ALA A 132 -5.54 -21.91 -30.38
C ALA A 132 -5.19 -23.42 -30.45
N ASN A 133 -6.17 -24.18 -30.99
CA ASN A 133 -6.00 -25.44 -31.73
C ASN A 133 -5.32 -26.63 -31.00
N THR A 134 -5.77 -27.00 -29.79
CA THR A 134 -6.01 -28.43 -29.47
C THR A 134 -6.87 -28.61 -28.21
N GLU A 135 -7.99 -29.31 -28.40
CA GLU A 135 -8.73 -30.07 -27.38
C GLU A 135 -9.77 -29.34 -26.48
N ASP A 136 -10.02 -28.03 -26.64
CA ASP A 136 -11.05 -27.32 -25.84
C ASP A 136 -11.96 -26.28 -26.54
N ASP A 137 -11.94 -26.15 -27.87
CA ASP A 137 -12.68 -25.13 -28.64
C ASP A 137 -14.21 -25.13 -28.37
N LEU A 138 -14.81 -26.29 -28.06
CA LEU A 138 -16.25 -26.47 -27.80
C LEU A 138 -16.60 -26.57 -26.31
N MET A 139 -15.63 -26.52 -25.40
CA MET A 139 -15.81 -26.84 -23.97
C MET A 139 -16.36 -25.70 -23.10
N CYS A 140 -17.08 -24.72 -23.66
CA CYS A 140 -17.69 -23.61 -22.90
C CYS A 140 -18.64 -24.10 -21.79
N TRP A 141 -19.32 -25.21 -22.03
CA TRP A 141 -20.17 -25.89 -21.05
C TRP A 141 -19.38 -26.39 -19.83
N ALA A 142 -18.14 -26.84 -20.03
CA ALA A 142 -17.26 -27.32 -18.96
C ALA A 142 -16.59 -26.14 -18.23
N ALA A 143 -16.24 -25.05 -18.93
CA ALA A 143 -15.75 -23.83 -18.31
C ALA A 143 -16.82 -23.20 -17.40
N ALA A 144 -18.05 -23.04 -17.90
CA ALA A 144 -19.18 -22.54 -17.11
C ALA A 144 -19.54 -23.48 -15.94
N ALA A 145 -19.41 -24.81 -16.12
CA ALA A 145 -19.55 -25.78 -15.04
C ALA A 145 -18.44 -25.62 -13.98
N SER A 146 -17.19 -25.40 -14.40
CA SER A 146 -16.01 -25.24 -13.53
C SER A 146 -16.05 -23.97 -12.70
N ASN A 147 -16.51 -22.85 -13.29
CA ASN A 147 -16.78 -21.60 -12.57
C ASN A 147 -17.71 -21.81 -11.37
N ILE A 148 -18.80 -22.56 -11.59
CA ILE A 148 -19.77 -22.86 -10.52
C ILE A 148 -19.24 -23.91 -9.55
N LEU A 149 -18.53 -24.95 -9.99
CA LEU A 149 -17.90 -25.93 -9.08
C LEU A 149 -16.90 -25.25 -8.13
N ALA A 150 -16.08 -24.32 -8.61
CA ALA A 150 -15.20 -23.49 -7.78
C ALA A 150 -16.01 -22.65 -6.81
N TRP A 151 -16.96 -21.86 -7.30
CA TRP A 151 -17.76 -20.93 -6.49
C TRP A 151 -18.59 -21.61 -5.40
N THR A 152 -19.20 -22.75 -5.72
CA THR A 152 -20.04 -23.52 -4.79
C THR A 152 -19.25 -24.36 -3.80
N GLY A 153 -17.93 -24.51 -3.96
CA GLY A 153 -17.11 -25.40 -3.14
C GLY A 153 -17.19 -26.89 -3.51
N TRP A 154 -17.96 -27.29 -4.53
CA TRP A 154 -17.97 -28.67 -5.05
C TRP A 154 -16.67 -29.05 -5.77
N GLY A 155 -15.89 -28.05 -6.19
CA GLY A 155 -14.61 -28.19 -6.88
C GLY A 155 -13.43 -28.61 -6.01
N TYR A 156 -13.55 -28.56 -4.67
CA TYR A 156 -12.45 -28.87 -3.72
C TYR A 156 -12.18 -30.38 -3.57
N ALA A 157 -12.06 -31.07 -4.71
CA ALA A 157 -11.69 -32.48 -4.81
C ALA A 157 -10.29 -32.61 -5.44
N ASP A 158 -9.55 -33.64 -5.04
CA ASP A 158 -8.21 -34.01 -5.54
C ASP A 158 -7.18 -32.86 -5.63
N GLY A 159 -7.33 -31.83 -4.78
CA GLY A 159 -6.40 -30.70 -4.65
C GLY A 159 -6.66 -29.52 -5.58
N MET A 160 -7.77 -29.50 -6.33
CA MET A 160 -8.18 -28.37 -7.17
C MET A 160 -8.97 -27.36 -6.33
N ALA A 161 -8.68 -26.07 -6.47
CA ALA A 161 -9.26 -24.99 -5.66
C ALA A 161 -9.75 -23.79 -6.50
N THR A 162 -9.41 -23.72 -7.79
CA THR A 162 -9.80 -22.62 -8.70
C THR A 162 -10.56 -23.14 -9.92
N ALA A 163 -11.36 -22.27 -10.55
CA ALA A 163 -12.10 -22.62 -11.76
C ALA A 163 -11.18 -23.05 -12.92
N ASP A 164 -10.04 -22.37 -13.10
CA ASP A 164 -9.03 -22.73 -14.10
C ASP A 164 -8.43 -24.13 -13.86
N GLN A 165 -8.22 -24.55 -12.59
CA GLN A 165 -7.74 -25.90 -12.26
C GLN A 165 -8.78 -26.99 -12.55
N ILE A 166 -10.05 -26.72 -12.22
CA ILE A 166 -11.16 -27.64 -12.46
C ILE A 166 -11.41 -27.77 -13.97
N PHE A 167 -11.36 -26.65 -14.71
CA PHE A 167 -11.52 -26.66 -16.16
C PHE A 167 -10.37 -27.41 -16.86
N ALA A 168 -9.13 -27.22 -16.39
CA ALA A 168 -7.99 -28.03 -16.83
C ALA A 168 -8.19 -29.53 -16.56
N TYR A 169 -8.88 -29.91 -15.49
CA TYR A 169 -9.23 -31.31 -15.25
C TYR A 169 -10.27 -31.85 -16.25
N PHE A 170 -11.30 -31.05 -16.58
CA PHE A 170 -12.25 -31.39 -17.64
C PHE A 170 -11.55 -31.60 -19.00
N GLN A 171 -10.68 -30.66 -19.40
CA GLN A 171 -9.87 -30.75 -20.65
C GLN A 171 -9.05 -32.05 -20.74
N ASN A 172 -8.61 -32.62 -19.61
CA ASN A 172 -7.81 -33.86 -19.60
C ASN A 172 -8.64 -35.17 -19.64
N HIS A 173 -9.97 -35.11 -19.51
CA HIS A 173 -10.85 -36.31 -19.44
C HIS A 173 -11.96 -36.34 -20.50
N TRP A 174 -12.31 -35.18 -21.07
CA TRP A 174 -13.34 -35.03 -22.09
C TRP A 174 -12.72 -34.69 -23.45
N THR A 175 -13.43 -35.06 -24.50
CA THR A 175 -13.14 -34.65 -25.87
C THR A 175 -13.55 -33.19 -26.11
N ASP A 176 -12.96 -32.59 -27.14
CA ASP A 176 -13.38 -31.31 -27.73
C ASP A 176 -14.73 -31.45 -28.46
N GLU A 177 -15.76 -31.68 -27.67
CA GLU A 177 -17.15 -31.83 -28.08
C GLU A 177 -18.01 -30.93 -27.18
N GLY A 178 -19.13 -30.45 -27.73
CA GLY A 178 -20.09 -29.69 -26.95
C GLY A 178 -20.74 -30.53 -25.84
N GLY A 179 -21.53 -29.89 -24.99
CA GLY A 179 -22.16 -30.55 -23.85
C GLY A 179 -23.16 -29.65 -23.15
N LEU A 180 -23.66 -30.13 -22.01
CA LEU A 180 -24.47 -29.35 -21.07
C LEU A 180 -23.68 -29.24 -19.76
N MET A 181 -23.77 -28.09 -19.09
CA MET A 181 -23.10 -27.83 -17.81
C MET A 181 -23.48 -28.90 -16.77
N GLN A 182 -24.76 -29.32 -16.77
CA GLN A 182 -25.26 -30.48 -16.05
C GLN A 182 -24.40 -31.74 -16.22
N TYR A 183 -24.01 -32.12 -17.45
CA TYR A 183 -23.27 -33.36 -17.68
C TYR A 183 -21.85 -33.32 -17.10
N GLY A 184 -21.28 -32.11 -16.99
CA GLY A 184 -20.05 -31.90 -16.24
C GLY A 184 -20.25 -32.12 -14.75
N TRP A 185 -21.34 -31.61 -14.18
CA TRP A 185 -21.68 -31.81 -12.78
C TRP A 185 -22.11 -33.25 -12.44
N ASP A 186 -22.94 -33.91 -13.26
CA ASP A 186 -23.30 -35.35 -13.14
C ASP A 186 -22.01 -36.20 -12.98
N TRP A 187 -21.08 -36.09 -13.94
CA TRP A 187 -19.82 -36.83 -13.94
C TRP A 187 -18.88 -36.43 -12.79
N TRP A 188 -18.80 -35.15 -12.44
CA TRP A 188 -18.00 -34.68 -11.30
C TRP A 188 -18.49 -35.25 -9.97
N PHE A 189 -19.81 -35.47 -9.84
CA PHE A 189 -20.39 -36.04 -8.62
C PHE A 189 -20.25 -37.57 -8.56
N ASP A 190 -20.82 -38.32 -9.51
CA ASP A 190 -20.95 -39.78 -9.39
C ASP A 190 -20.25 -40.59 -10.49
N GLY A 191 -19.54 -39.92 -11.41
CA GLY A 191 -18.82 -40.53 -12.52
C GLY A 191 -19.73 -40.97 -13.68
N THR A 192 -21.05 -40.80 -13.59
CA THR A 192 -21.99 -41.24 -14.63
C THR A 192 -21.89 -40.35 -15.87
N ASN A 193 -21.74 -40.99 -17.03
CA ASN A 193 -21.85 -40.30 -18.32
C ASN A 193 -23.23 -40.53 -18.95
N PRO A 194 -24.13 -39.51 -18.98
CA PRO A 194 -25.45 -39.62 -19.58
C PRO A 194 -25.46 -39.68 -21.13
N SER A 195 -24.30 -39.56 -21.81
CA SER A 195 -24.24 -39.51 -23.28
C SER A 195 -24.55 -40.84 -23.98
N GLN A 196 -24.69 -41.96 -23.26
CA GLN A 196 -24.92 -43.32 -23.78
C GLN A 196 -26.27 -43.50 -24.52
N GLY A 197 -26.39 -42.89 -25.69
CA GLY A 197 -27.55 -42.97 -26.57
C GLY A 197 -27.51 -42.00 -27.76
N TRP A 198 -26.70 -40.94 -27.71
CA TRP A 198 -26.60 -39.94 -28.78
C TRP A 198 -25.28 -40.09 -29.55
N SER A 199 -25.36 -40.21 -30.87
CA SER A 199 -24.18 -40.46 -31.72
C SER A 199 -23.41 -39.18 -32.03
N GLY A 200 -22.34 -38.92 -31.28
CA GLY A 200 -21.46 -37.75 -31.46
C GLY A 200 -20.92 -37.13 -30.17
N TRP A 201 -20.85 -37.91 -29.08
CA TRP A 201 -20.27 -37.49 -27.80
C TRP A 201 -19.51 -38.68 -27.20
N SER A 202 -18.18 -38.67 -27.22
CA SER A 202 -17.33 -39.78 -26.76
C SER A 202 -16.18 -39.32 -25.88
N GLN A 203 -16.44 -39.30 -24.57
CA GLN A 203 -15.48 -39.11 -23.49
C GLN A 203 -14.21 -39.96 -23.64
N VAL A 204 -13.05 -39.42 -23.25
CA VAL A 204 -11.73 -40.06 -23.42
C VAL A 204 -11.49 -41.16 -22.37
N ASP A 205 -11.78 -40.88 -21.10
CA ASP A 205 -11.76 -41.85 -20.01
C ASP A 205 -13.01 -41.73 -19.13
N VAL A 206 -13.59 -42.87 -18.75
CA VAL A 206 -14.75 -42.95 -17.83
C VAL A 206 -14.34 -43.02 -16.36
N SER A 207 -13.04 -43.07 -16.07
CA SER A 207 -12.46 -42.90 -14.74
C SER A 207 -11.79 -41.54 -14.60
N GLY A 208 -12.00 -40.86 -13.46
CA GLY A 208 -11.54 -39.48 -13.19
C GLY A 208 -12.65 -38.58 -12.63
N GLY A 209 -13.90 -38.83 -13.00
CA GLY A 209 -15.05 -38.35 -12.22
C GLY A 209 -15.27 -39.22 -10.97
N ASP A 210 -16.41 -39.01 -10.29
CA ASP A 210 -16.85 -39.72 -9.06
C ASP A 210 -16.50 -39.10 -7.69
N PHE A 211 -15.95 -37.88 -7.67
CA PHE A 211 -15.50 -37.19 -6.45
C PHE A 211 -16.51 -37.08 -5.29
N HIS A 212 -17.81 -37.13 -5.57
CA HIS A 212 -18.88 -36.98 -4.57
C HIS A 212 -19.90 -38.14 -4.59
N MET A 213 -19.51 -39.37 -4.96
CA MET A 213 -20.39 -40.57 -5.03
C MET A 213 -21.35 -40.81 -3.84
N SER A 214 -21.05 -40.25 -2.66
CA SER A 214 -21.86 -40.35 -1.45
C SER A 214 -23.06 -39.38 -1.43
N GLN A 215 -23.19 -38.50 -2.43
CA GLN A 215 -24.16 -37.40 -2.49
C GLN A 215 -24.93 -37.43 -3.81
N ASP A 216 -26.27 -37.35 -3.77
CA ASP A 216 -27.10 -37.32 -4.98
C ASP A 216 -27.06 -35.90 -5.60
N PHE A 217 -26.52 -35.79 -6.80
CA PHE A 217 -26.44 -34.53 -7.55
C PHE A 217 -27.81 -33.86 -7.73
N TYR A 218 -28.89 -34.63 -7.88
CA TYR A 218 -30.23 -34.09 -8.17
C TYR A 218 -30.89 -33.42 -6.95
N ASP A 219 -30.40 -33.68 -5.72
CA ASP A 219 -30.82 -32.91 -4.54
C ASP A 219 -30.30 -31.46 -4.61
N TYR A 220 -29.11 -31.23 -5.19
CA TYR A 220 -28.43 -29.92 -5.27
C TYR A 220 -28.65 -29.18 -6.60
N TYR A 221 -29.03 -29.89 -7.66
CA TYR A 221 -29.22 -29.35 -9.01
C TYR A 221 -30.62 -28.76 -9.26
N ARG A 222 -30.70 -27.64 -10.00
CA ARG A 222 -31.96 -27.05 -10.50
C ARG A 222 -31.85 -26.73 -11.99
N PHE A 223 -32.95 -26.89 -12.71
CA PHE A 223 -33.01 -26.68 -14.15
C PHE A 223 -34.31 -25.96 -14.56
N GLN A 224 -34.22 -25.05 -15.51
CA GLN A 224 -35.38 -24.44 -16.18
C GLN A 224 -35.13 -24.28 -17.68
N ASP A 225 -36.00 -24.93 -18.46
CA ASP A 225 -36.11 -24.95 -19.93
C ASP A 225 -37.26 -24.08 -20.48
N ASN A 226 -37.93 -23.30 -19.63
CA ASN A 226 -39.04 -22.45 -20.04
C ASN A 226 -38.55 -21.02 -20.25
N ASP A 227 -38.30 -20.66 -21.50
CA ASP A 227 -37.84 -19.33 -21.94
C ASP A 227 -38.62 -18.15 -21.34
N SER A 228 -39.90 -18.33 -20.98
CA SER A 228 -40.73 -17.28 -20.39
C SER A 228 -40.46 -17.05 -18.89
N LEU A 229 -39.88 -18.03 -18.20
CA LEU A 229 -39.57 -18.01 -16.77
C LEU A 229 -38.09 -17.73 -16.48
N ALA A 230 -37.22 -17.71 -17.49
CA ALA A 230 -35.76 -17.63 -17.34
C ALA A 230 -35.30 -16.58 -16.30
N MET A 231 -35.69 -15.30 -16.45
CA MET A 231 -35.30 -14.24 -15.52
C MET A 231 -35.86 -14.40 -14.10
N SER A 232 -37.08 -14.95 -13.95
CA SER A 232 -37.62 -15.25 -12.62
C SER A 232 -36.91 -16.44 -11.95
N SER A 233 -36.46 -17.42 -12.71
CA SER A 233 -35.68 -18.56 -12.18
C SER A 233 -34.26 -18.13 -11.80
N ILE A 234 -33.60 -17.31 -12.64
CA ILE A 234 -32.32 -16.64 -12.31
C ILE A 234 -32.46 -15.86 -10.99
N SER A 235 -33.52 -15.04 -10.85
CA SER A 235 -33.77 -14.28 -9.62
C SER A 235 -34.13 -15.14 -8.40
N SER A 236 -34.65 -16.36 -8.56
CA SER A 236 -34.86 -17.27 -7.42
C SER A 236 -33.54 -17.91 -7.05
N PHE A 237 -32.91 -18.63 -7.98
CA PHE A 237 -31.72 -19.45 -7.72
C PHE A 237 -30.58 -18.64 -7.11
N LEU A 238 -30.29 -17.42 -7.60
CA LEU A 238 -29.26 -16.55 -7.04
C LEU A 238 -29.60 -16.06 -5.62
N ARG A 239 -30.89 -15.90 -5.28
CA ARG A 239 -31.35 -15.52 -3.92
C ARG A 239 -31.44 -16.71 -2.97
N ASP A 240 -31.66 -17.90 -3.52
CA ASP A 240 -31.72 -19.18 -2.80
C ASP A 240 -30.32 -19.79 -2.57
N GLY A 241 -29.24 -19.07 -2.92
CA GLY A 241 -27.84 -19.46 -2.67
C GLY A 241 -27.21 -20.38 -3.72
N TYR A 242 -27.77 -20.46 -4.93
CA TYR A 242 -27.26 -21.31 -6.02
C TYR A 242 -26.37 -20.51 -6.98
N GLY A 243 -25.28 -21.14 -7.44
CA GLY A 243 -24.51 -20.65 -8.58
C GLY A 243 -25.22 -20.99 -9.89
N VAL A 244 -25.31 -20.05 -10.84
CA VAL A 244 -26.16 -20.16 -12.04
C VAL A 244 -25.35 -20.13 -13.33
N THR A 245 -25.69 -21.01 -14.28
CA THR A 245 -25.22 -20.96 -15.68
C THR A 245 -26.39 -20.83 -16.65
N LEU A 246 -26.13 -20.21 -17.80
CA LEU A 246 -27.13 -19.93 -18.84
C LEU A 246 -26.74 -20.66 -20.13
N GLY A 247 -27.66 -21.44 -20.68
CA GLY A 247 -27.57 -21.97 -22.04
C GLY A 247 -28.20 -20.98 -23.00
N ILE A 248 -27.37 -20.37 -23.84
CA ILE A 248 -27.77 -19.30 -24.76
C ILE A 248 -27.67 -19.76 -26.22
N TYR A 249 -28.64 -19.39 -27.04
CA TYR A 249 -28.80 -19.98 -28.36
C TYR A 249 -28.69 -18.94 -29.49
N GLY A 250 -27.68 -19.17 -30.33
CA GLY A 250 -27.46 -18.53 -31.63
C GLY A 250 -27.11 -19.60 -32.68
N PRO A 251 -26.38 -19.26 -33.77
CA PRO A 251 -25.92 -20.22 -34.78
C PRO A 251 -24.73 -21.07 -34.29
N GLY A 252 -24.95 -21.84 -33.22
CA GLY A 252 -23.97 -22.76 -32.60
C GLY A 252 -24.50 -23.38 -31.30
N GLY A 253 -25.04 -22.53 -30.42
CA GLY A 253 -25.33 -22.88 -29.02
C GLY A 253 -24.10 -22.60 -28.16
N HIS A 254 -24.29 -22.01 -26.98
CA HIS A 254 -23.20 -21.54 -26.11
C HIS A 254 -23.60 -21.57 -24.63
N ALA A 255 -22.62 -21.53 -23.73
CA ALA A 255 -22.80 -21.62 -22.28
C ALA A 255 -21.98 -20.57 -21.54
N ILE A 256 -22.64 -19.83 -20.64
CA ILE A 256 -22.03 -18.74 -19.85
C ILE A 256 -22.40 -18.84 -18.37
N THR A 257 -21.66 -18.17 -17.49
CA THR A 257 -21.94 -18.12 -16.05
C THR A 257 -22.64 -16.81 -15.67
N CYS A 258 -23.54 -16.83 -14.69
CA CYS A 258 -24.35 -15.67 -14.28
C CYS A 258 -24.19 -15.38 -12.78
N TRP A 259 -23.69 -14.19 -12.46
CA TRP A 259 -23.28 -13.75 -11.12
C TRP A 259 -24.25 -12.76 -10.44
N GLY A 260 -25.23 -12.26 -11.18
CA GLY A 260 -26.21 -11.31 -10.68
C GLY A 260 -27.18 -10.81 -11.74
N PHE A 261 -28.18 -10.04 -11.30
CA PHE A 261 -29.19 -9.45 -12.16
C PHE A 261 -29.55 -8.03 -11.71
N ASN A 262 -30.07 -7.20 -12.62
CA ASN A 262 -30.57 -5.86 -12.33
C ASN A 262 -32.07 -5.77 -12.66
N TYR A 263 -32.84 -5.07 -11.82
CA TYR A 263 -34.29 -4.95 -11.92
C TYR A 263 -34.78 -3.55 -11.55
N ASN A 264 -35.95 -3.16 -12.06
CA ASN A 264 -36.58 -1.88 -11.74
C ASN A 264 -37.11 -1.88 -10.28
N PRO A 265 -36.58 -1.05 -9.35
CA PRO A 265 -37.06 -1.01 -7.97
C PRO A 265 -38.50 -0.50 -7.83
N ALA A 266 -39.02 0.23 -8.83
CA ALA A 266 -40.42 0.64 -8.87
C ALA A 266 -41.37 -0.47 -9.35
N ASN A 267 -40.84 -1.55 -9.91
CA ASN A 267 -41.59 -2.66 -10.49
C ASN A 267 -40.75 -3.97 -10.47
N PRO A 268 -40.63 -4.70 -9.34
CA PRO A 268 -39.65 -5.77 -9.19
C PRO A 268 -39.81 -7.04 -10.06
N SER A 269 -40.75 -7.07 -11.01
CA SER A 269 -40.86 -8.10 -12.05
C SER A 269 -40.32 -7.65 -13.43
N GLU A 270 -39.81 -6.43 -13.53
CA GLU A 270 -39.19 -5.84 -14.72
C GLU A 270 -37.66 -5.89 -14.57
N TYR A 271 -37.07 -6.88 -15.23
CA TYR A 271 -35.62 -7.10 -15.28
C TYR A 271 -34.99 -6.23 -16.37
N LEU A 272 -33.76 -5.75 -16.12
CA LEU A 272 -33.05 -4.80 -16.98
C LEU A 272 -31.73 -5.37 -17.53
N GLY A 273 -31.08 -6.31 -16.83
CA GLY A 273 -29.91 -7.02 -17.33
C GLY A 273 -29.36 -8.07 -16.37
N VAL A 274 -28.30 -8.76 -16.80
CA VAL A 274 -27.55 -9.76 -16.01
C VAL A 274 -26.05 -9.50 -16.07
N TRP A 275 -25.35 -9.92 -15.00
CA TRP A 275 -23.89 -9.88 -14.89
C TRP A 275 -23.31 -11.28 -15.15
N ILE A 276 -22.42 -11.41 -16.13
CA ILE A 276 -21.99 -12.70 -16.68
C ILE A 276 -20.47 -12.79 -16.91
N THR A 277 -19.95 -14.03 -16.97
CA THR A 277 -18.62 -14.38 -17.50
C THR A 277 -18.75 -15.44 -18.60
N ASP A 278 -17.84 -15.43 -19.57
CA ASP A 278 -17.94 -16.18 -20.84
C ASP A 278 -16.55 -16.68 -21.27
N SER A 279 -16.39 -18.00 -21.43
CA SER A 279 -15.10 -18.66 -21.68
C SER A 279 -14.47 -18.38 -23.05
N ASP A 280 -15.24 -17.78 -23.97
CA ASP A 280 -14.83 -17.51 -25.35
C ASP A 280 -14.26 -16.08 -25.49
N ASP A 281 -14.28 -15.30 -24.41
CA ASP A 281 -13.60 -14.02 -24.28
C ASP A 281 -12.20 -14.21 -23.68
N SER A 282 -11.19 -13.56 -24.26
CA SER A 282 -9.80 -13.77 -23.87
C SER A 282 -9.28 -12.76 -22.83
N LYS A 283 -8.43 -13.23 -21.92
CA LYS A 283 -7.68 -12.52 -20.85
C LYS A 283 -6.81 -11.33 -21.30
N GLY A 284 -6.91 -10.87 -22.57
CA GLY A 284 -6.07 -9.87 -23.23
C GLY A 284 -6.52 -8.40 -23.11
N SER A 285 -7.03 -8.00 -21.95
CA SER A 285 -7.06 -6.60 -21.52
C SER A 285 -7.11 -6.47 -19.99
N ASN A 286 -5.96 -6.11 -19.39
CA ASN A 286 -5.77 -5.95 -17.94
C ASN A 286 -6.66 -4.88 -17.28
N SER A 287 -7.92 -5.26 -17.04
CA SER A 287 -8.96 -4.48 -16.39
C SER A 287 -9.97 -5.46 -15.78
N PRO A 288 -10.17 -5.47 -14.45
CA PRO A 288 -11.22 -6.29 -13.82
C PRO A 288 -12.64 -6.01 -14.36
N ALA A 289 -12.85 -4.84 -14.97
CA ALA A 289 -14.12 -4.44 -15.58
C ALA A 289 -14.34 -4.96 -17.02
N ASP A 290 -13.33 -5.59 -17.65
CA ASP A 290 -13.44 -6.12 -19.02
C ASP A 290 -13.89 -7.61 -19.02
N ARG A 291 -13.85 -8.26 -17.84
CA ARG A 291 -14.10 -9.69 -17.62
C ARG A 291 -15.53 -10.00 -17.14
N LEU A 292 -16.02 -9.30 -16.12
CA LEU A 292 -17.43 -9.38 -15.69
C LEU A 292 -18.30 -8.44 -16.55
N ARG A 293 -19.09 -9.00 -17.46
CA ARG A 293 -19.90 -8.24 -18.42
C ARG A 293 -21.33 -8.02 -17.96
N TYR A 294 -21.95 -6.93 -18.42
CA TYR A 294 -23.38 -6.69 -18.28
C TYR A 294 -24.07 -6.78 -19.64
N TYR A 295 -25.01 -7.72 -19.79
CA TYR A 295 -25.89 -7.80 -20.95
C TYR A 295 -27.29 -7.31 -20.56
N GLU A 296 -27.86 -6.41 -21.38
CA GLU A 296 -29.23 -5.93 -21.18
C GLU A 296 -30.21 -7.07 -21.53
N VAL A 297 -31.29 -7.25 -20.76
CA VAL A 297 -32.28 -8.30 -21.04
C VAL A 297 -33.55 -7.75 -21.69
N ASN A 298 -33.98 -8.39 -22.77
CA ASN A 298 -35.15 -7.98 -23.55
C ASN A 298 -36.15 -9.14 -23.67
N TYR A 299 -37.42 -8.90 -23.32
CA TYR A 299 -38.48 -9.90 -23.45
C TYR A 299 -39.29 -9.68 -24.73
N THR A 300 -39.04 -10.51 -25.75
CA THR A 300 -39.66 -10.40 -27.08
C THR A 300 -40.18 -11.77 -27.54
N ASN A 301 -41.36 -11.77 -28.19
CA ASN A 301 -42.04 -12.97 -28.72
C ASN A 301 -42.31 -14.12 -27.72
N GLY A 302 -42.13 -13.91 -26.41
CA GLY A 302 -42.32 -14.92 -25.36
C GLY A 302 -41.03 -15.51 -24.79
N GLN A 303 -39.87 -15.01 -25.23
CA GLN A 303 -38.54 -15.47 -24.81
C GLN A 303 -37.72 -14.29 -24.26
N TRP A 304 -36.82 -14.55 -23.33
CA TRP A 304 -35.81 -13.58 -22.89
C TRP A 304 -34.56 -13.67 -23.79
N PHE A 305 -34.10 -12.50 -24.24
CA PHE A 305 -32.88 -12.32 -25.00
C PHE A 305 -31.85 -11.57 -24.17
N LEU A 306 -30.58 -11.97 -24.30
CA LEU A 306 -29.43 -11.17 -23.92
C LEU A 306 -29.01 -10.32 -25.11
N GLU A 307 -28.82 -9.02 -24.89
CA GLU A 307 -28.26 -8.08 -25.86
C GLU A 307 -26.95 -7.52 -25.30
N ASP A 308 -25.86 -7.74 -26.05
CA ASP A 308 -24.55 -7.17 -25.72
C ASP A 308 -24.51 -5.69 -26.12
N TYR A 309 -23.95 -4.86 -25.24
CA TYR A 309 -23.81 -3.42 -25.47
C TYR A 309 -22.71 -3.09 -26.50
N TYR A 310 -21.73 -3.98 -26.69
CA TYR A 310 -20.53 -3.74 -27.50
C TYR A 310 -20.54 -4.42 -28.88
N SER A 311 -21.31 -5.49 -29.07
CA SER A 311 -21.56 -6.14 -30.35
C SER A 311 -23.06 -6.19 -30.68
N SER A 312 -23.42 -6.13 -31.97
CA SER A 312 -24.83 -6.19 -32.40
C SER A 312 -25.40 -7.62 -32.39
N ASN A 313 -25.03 -8.40 -31.38
CA ASN A 313 -25.41 -9.79 -31.20
C ASN A 313 -26.56 -9.89 -30.19
N SER A 314 -27.44 -10.87 -30.41
CA SER A 314 -28.53 -11.17 -29.50
C SER A 314 -28.75 -12.68 -29.47
N TRP A 315 -28.84 -13.23 -28.27
CA TRP A 315 -28.99 -14.66 -28.03
C TRP A 315 -30.18 -14.88 -27.10
N TYR A 316 -31.04 -15.86 -27.38
CA TYR A 316 -32.13 -16.19 -26.44
C TYR A 316 -31.64 -17.13 -25.34
N ILE A 317 -32.12 -16.92 -24.11
CA ILE A 317 -31.87 -17.80 -22.97
C ILE A 317 -32.82 -18.99 -23.11
N GLY A 318 -32.28 -20.16 -23.48
CA GLY A 318 -33.06 -21.39 -23.67
C GLY A 318 -32.85 -22.43 -22.56
N ALA A 319 -31.92 -22.19 -21.64
CA ALA A 319 -31.78 -22.95 -20.40
C ALA A 319 -31.20 -22.07 -19.29
N VAL A 320 -31.70 -22.26 -18.06
CA VAL A 320 -31.08 -21.80 -16.82
C VAL A 320 -30.78 -23.04 -15.98
N GLN A 321 -29.51 -23.24 -15.63
CA GLN A 321 -29.07 -24.36 -14.80
C GLN A 321 -28.44 -23.80 -13.52
N ALA A 322 -28.61 -24.47 -12.39
CA ALA A 322 -28.08 -23.98 -11.13
C ALA A 322 -27.66 -25.11 -10.19
N LEU A 323 -26.64 -24.86 -9.37
CA LEU A 323 -26.08 -25.80 -8.40
C LEU A 323 -25.99 -25.11 -7.03
N ALA A 324 -26.50 -25.77 -5.99
CA ALA A 324 -26.39 -25.29 -4.62
C ALA A 324 -24.94 -25.31 -4.12
N THR A 325 -24.62 -24.49 -3.12
CA THR A 325 -23.35 -24.57 -2.38
C THR A 325 -23.15 -25.96 -1.74
N ASN A 326 -21.90 -26.41 -1.67
CA ASN A 326 -21.51 -27.70 -1.10
C ASN A 326 -21.65 -27.65 0.43
N PRO A 327 -22.51 -28.48 1.05
CA PRO A 327 -22.73 -28.47 2.49
C PRO A 327 -21.54 -29.05 3.29
N ASN A 328 -20.56 -29.65 2.62
CA ASN A 328 -19.39 -30.28 3.23
C ASN A 328 -18.07 -29.52 3.01
N THR A 329 -18.04 -28.47 2.19
CA THR A 329 -16.96 -27.47 2.30
C THR A 329 -17.10 -26.74 3.64
N PRO A 330 -16.00 -26.30 4.26
CA PRO A 330 -16.08 -25.23 5.23
C PRO A 330 -16.77 -24.04 4.55
N ALA A 331 -17.88 -23.58 5.10
CA ALA A 331 -18.42 -22.30 4.68
C ALA A 331 -17.37 -21.21 4.93
N ALA A 332 -17.41 -20.10 4.16
CA ALA A 332 -16.93 -18.83 4.70
C ALA A 332 -17.58 -18.68 6.09
N PRO A 333 -16.80 -18.62 7.17
CA PRO A 333 -17.26 -19.08 8.48
C PRO A 333 -18.50 -18.32 8.89
N SER A 334 -19.60 -19.03 9.12
CA SER A 334 -20.81 -18.45 9.69
C SER A 334 -20.46 -17.99 11.10
N ALA A 335 -20.10 -16.71 11.20
CA ALA A 335 -19.35 -16.14 12.32
C ALA A 335 -19.87 -16.69 13.66
N PRO A 336 -19.08 -17.54 14.36
CA PRO A 336 -19.60 -18.28 15.50
C PRO A 336 -20.13 -17.28 16.53
N ASN A 337 -21.42 -17.36 16.81
CA ASN A 337 -22.08 -16.43 17.72
C ASN A 337 -22.04 -17.01 19.14
N ASN A 338 -20.86 -17.47 19.57
CA ASN A 338 -20.63 -17.75 20.98
C ASN A 338 -20.63 -16.43 21.75
N GLU A 339 -21.05 -16.49 23.01
CA GLU A 339 -21.10 -15.34 23.91
C GLU A 339 -20.45 -15.69 25.24
N ILE A 340 -19.68 -14.76 25.82
CA ILE A 340 -19.30 -14.82 27.23
C ILE A 340 -19.96 -13.64 27.95
N SER A 341 -20.66 -13.89 29.05
CA SER A 341 -21.30 -12.83 29.84
C SER A 341 -21.29 -13.08 31.35
N GLY A 342 -21.28 -12.00 32.13
CA GLY A 342 -21.10 -12.06 33.57
C GLY A 342 -21.36 -10.74 34.28
N VAL A 343 -21.10 -10.69 35.58
CA VAL A 343 -21.31 -9.52 36.44
C VAL A 343 -20.13 -9.28 37.39
N VAL A 344 -19.56 -8.07 37.38
CA VAL A 344 -18.64 -7.61 38.43
C VAL A 344 -19.48 -7.03 39.58
N PHE A 345 -19.15 -7.36 40.84
CA PHE A 345 -19.88 -6.97 42.05
C PHE A 345 -18.95 -6.63 43.22
N VAL A 346 -19.50 -6.08 44.30
CA VAL A 346 -18.77 -5.78 45.55
C VAL A 346 -19.07 -6.85 46.60
N ASP A 347 -18.03 -7.50 47.12
CA ASP A 347 -18.12 -8.55 48.15
C ASP A 347 -17.88 -7.89 49.53
N ALA A 348 -18.96 -7.69 50.28
CA ALA A 348 -18.89 -6.99 51.56
C ALA A 348 -18.48 -7.87 52.76
N ASN A 349 -18.33 -9.19 52.59
CA ASN A 349 -18.14 -10.13 53.70
C ASN A 349 -16.89 -11.03 53.60
N CYS A 350 -16.15 -10.92 52.49
CA CYS A 350 -14.95 -11.67 52.13
C CYS A 350 -15.19 -13.17 51.81
N ASP A 351 -16.42 -13.61 51.50
CA ASP A 351 -16.74 -15.04 51.32
C ASP A 351 -16.53 -15.59 49.89
N GLY A 352 -16.38 -14.73 48.89
CA GLY A 352 -16.10 -15.13 47.51
C GLY A 352 -17.30 -15.70 46.75
N VAL A 353 -18.53 -15.47 47.23
CA VAL A 353 -19.78 -15.91 46.59
C VAL A 353 -20.69 -14.70 46.34
N ARG A 354 -21.32 -14.61 45.17
CA ARG A 354 -22.28 -13.53 44.89
C ARG A 354 -23.58 -13.73 45.68
N ASN A 355 -23.73 -13.01 46.79
CA ASN A 355 -24.87 -13.11 47.70
C ASN A 355 -26.03 -12.17 47.31
N SER A 356 -27.24 -12.50 47.80
CA SER A 356 -28.44 -11.68 47.63
C SER A 356 -28.36 -10.41 48.48
N GLY A 357 -27.93 -9.31 47.86
CA GLY A 357 -27.73 -8.01 48.51
C GLY A 357 -26.49 -7.25 48.01
N GLU A 358 -25.59 -7.94 47.32
CA GLU A 358 -24.35 -7.36 46.78
C GLU A 358 -24.60 -6.61 45.46
N ALA A 359 -24.09 -5.38 45.39
CA ALA A 359 -24.29 -4.49 44.26
C ALA A 359 -23.31 -4.79 43.12
N GLY A 360 -23.78 -4.65 41.88
CA GLY A 360 -22.92 -4.68 40.69
C GLY A 360 -22.04 -3.44 40.57
N GLN A 361 -20.86 -3.61 40.00
CA GLN A 361 -19.84 -2.57 39.83
C GLN A 361 -19.81 -2.11 38.38
N ALA A 362 -20.34 -0.92 38.11
CA ALA A 362 -20.47 -0.33 36.79
C ALA A 362 -19.19 0.36 36.30
N GLY A 363 -19.00 0.43 34.97
CA GLY A 363 -17.89 1.15 34.35
C GLY A 363 -16.51 0.49 34.48
N GLN A 364 -16.45 -0.80 34.80
CA GLN A 364 -15.20 -1.57 34.87
C GLN A 364 -14.84 -2.12 33.50
N ASN A 365 -13.56 -2.04 33.12
CA ASN A 365 -13.05 -2.69 31.92
C ASN A 365 -12.90 -4.19 32.17
N VAL A 366 -13.62 -5.00 31.39
CA VAL A 366 -13.49 -6.45 31.33
C VAL A 366 -12.95 -6.82 29.97
N PHE A 367 -12.03 -7.77 29.89
CA PHE A 367 -11.32 -8.09 28.65
C PHE A 367 -10.94 -9.57 28.54
N LEU A 368 -10.66 -9.98 27.30
CA LEU A 368 -10.15 -11.31 26.96
C LEU A 368 -8.62 -11.27 27.01
N ASP A 369 -8.10 -11.62 28.19
CA ASP A 369 -6.70 -11.63 28.63
C ASP A 369 -5.94 -12.78 27.94
N ALA A 370 -5.65 -12.56 26.65
CA ALA A 370 -5.21 -13.55 25.67
C ALA A 370 -3.75 -13.94 25.86
N ASN A 371 -2.92 -13.04 26.39
CA ASN A 371 -1.52 -13.34 26.74
C ASN A 371 -1.35 -13.85 28.19
N GLY A 372 -2.35 -13.65 29.05
CA GLY A 372 -2.37 -14.15 30.42
C GLY A 372 -1.65 -13.30 31.46
N ASN A 373 -1.29 -12.04 31.15
CA ASN A 373 -0.61 -11.13 32.07
C ASN A 373 -1.57 -10.41 33.06
N GLY A 374 -2.89 -10.39 32.80
CA GLY A 374 -3.86 -9.66 33.64
C GLY A 374 -3.93 -8.15 33.42
N VAL A 375 -3.45 -7.66 32.27
CA VAL A 375 -3.41 -6.25 31.84
C VAL A 375 -4.02 -6.13 30.45
N LEU A 376 -4.92 -5.16 30.25
CA LEU A 376 -5.55 -4.92 28.95
C LEU A 376 -4.54 -4.29 27.98
N ASP A 377 -4.12 -5.06 26.98
CA ASP A 377 -3.03 -4.68 26.06
C ASP A 377 -3.51 -4.18 24.67
N GLN A 378 -2.70 -3.28 24.10
CA GLN A 378 -2.68 -2.90 22.68
C GLN A 378 -1.23 -2.89 22.20
N GLN A 379 -0.93 -3.55 21.09
CA GLN A 379 0.44 -3.92 20.73
C GLN A 379 0.64 -3.84 19.21
N ARG A 380 1.74 -3.20 18.77
CA ARG A 380 2.22 -3.29 17.39
C ARG A 380 3.46 -4.17 17.32
N LEU A 381 3.51 -5.07 16.35
CA LEU A 381 4.54 -6.08 16.17
C LEU A 381 5.06 -6.06 14.74
N ASN A 382 6.37 -5.86 14.58
CA ASN A 382 7.05 -6.08 13.31
C ASN A 382 7.89 -7.37 13.41
N VAL A 383 7.48 -8.42 12.71
CA VAL A 383 8.03 -9.77 12.80
C VAL A 383 8.53 -10.20 11.42
N ALA A 384 9.78 -10.67 11.33
CA ALA A 384 10.40 -11.12 10.07
C ALA A 384 10.55 -12.64 10.01
N SER A 385 10.39 -13.21 8.81
CA SER A 385 10.66 -14.63 8.56
C SER A 385 12.16 -14.92 8.63
N THR A 386 12.51 -15.95 9.40
CA THR A 386 13.82 -16.61 9.36
C THR A 386 13.82 -17.85 8.46
N ASN A 387 12.70 -18.17 7.81
CA ASN A 387 12.51 -19.35 6.96
C ASN A 387 12.84 -19.03 5.49
N VAL A 388 13.94 -18.31 5.30
CA VAL A 388 14.45 -17.73 4.05
C VAL A 388 15.99 -17.78 4.08
N ALA A 389 16.70 -17.77 2.96
CA ALA A 389 16.22 -17.70 1.58
C ALA A 389 15.59 -19.03 1.10
N LYS A 390 14.50 -18.96 0.32
CA LYS A 390 13.81 -20.15 -0.24
C LYS A 390 13.90 -20.17 -1.76
N ALA A 391 14.57 -21.18 -2.30
CA ALA A 391 14.64 -21.40 -3.74
C ALA A 391 13.24 -21.69 -4.32
N ILE A 392 12.81 -20.85 -5.25
CA ILE A 392 11.60 -21.01 -6.04
C ILE A 392 12.02 -21.79 -7.30
N THR A 393 11.24 -22.80 -7.66
CA THR A 393 11.60 -23.80 -8.68
C THR A 393 10.43 -24.01 -9.64
N ASP A 394 10.76 -24.18 -10.93
CA ASP A 394 9.85 -24.44 -12.04
C ASP A 394 8.65 -25.33 -11.64
N LEU A 395 7.44 -24.86 -11.97
CA LEU A 395 6.16 -25.56 -11.82
C LEU A 395 5.82 -26.00 -10.38
N LYS A 396 6.37 -25.36 -9.34
CA LYS A 396 6.19 -25.78 -7.94
C LYS A 396 5.82 -24.65 -6.98
N THR A 397 4.96 -25.01 -6.04
CA THR A 397 4.68 -24.22 -4.84
C THR A 397 5.88 -24.26 -3.88
N THR A 398 6.36 -23.08 -3.53
CA THR A 398 7.43 -22.81 -2.57
C THR A 398 6.83 -22.04 -1.41
N THR A 399 6.83 -22.65 -0.22
CA THR A 399 6.34 -22.00 1.00
C THR A 399 7.49 -21.49 1.86
N SER A 400 7.31 -20.33 2.47
CA SER A 400 8.13 -19.82 3.57
C SER A 400 7.21 -19.53 4.74
N THR A 401 7.67 -19.83 5.96
CA THR A 401 6.89 -19.65 7.18
C THR A 401 7.45 -18.56 8.08
N LEU A 402 6.59 -17.93 8.87
CA LEU A 402 6.92 -16.87 9.81
C LEU A 402 6.14 -17.16 11.09
N GLN A 403 6.85 -17.28 12.21
CA GLN A 403 6.22 -17.53 13.51
C GLN A 403 5.98 -16.18 14.19
N VAL A 404 4.72 -15.80 14.35
CA VAL A 404 4.32 -14.71 15.25
C VAL A 404 4.00 -15.32 16.61
N THR A 405 4.58 -14.78 17.67
CA THR A 405 4.38 -15.26 19.04
C THR A 405 4.39 -14.08 20.01
N GLY A 406 3.43 -14.04 20.93
CA GLY A 406 3.32 -12.97 21.92
C GLY A 406 2.61 -11.72 21.41
N ALA A 407 1.70 -11.87 20.44
CA ALA A 407 0.69 -10.86 20.12
C ALA A 407 -0.46 -10.91 21.15
N ALA A 408 -0.82 -9.76 21.70
CA ALA A 408 -1.94 -9.62 22.62
C ALA A 408 -3.26 -9.42 21.85
N GLY A 409 -4.14 -10.42 21.91
CA GLY A 409 -5.46 -10.37 21.30
C GLY A 409 -5.48 -10.62 19.78
N VAL A 410 -6.33 -9.86 19.08
CA VAL A 410 -6.68 -10.05 17.66
C VAL A 410 -6.17 -8.92 16.79
N ILE A 411 -6.01 -9.18 15.49
CA ILE A 411 -5.54 -8.22 14.47
C ILE A 411 -6.54 -7.07 14.31
N THR A 412 -6.01 -5.87 14.10
CA THR A 412 -6.76 -4.62 13.87
C THR A 412 -6.15 -3.71 12.79
N ASP A 413 -5.02 -4.13 12.19
CA ASP A 413 -4.32 -3.55 11.03
C ASP A 413 -3.14 -4.49 10.70
N LEU A 414 -2.84 -4.75 9.42
CA LEU A 414 -1.78 -5.65 8.99
C LEU A 414 -1.14 -5.21 7.67
N ASN A 415 0.19 -5.10 7.68
CA ASN A 415 0.99 -4.74 6.50
C ASN A 415 2.08 -5.79 6.27
N LEU A 416 2.17 -6.35 5.05
CA LEU A 416 3.19 -7.35 4.68
C LEU A 416 4.31 -6.69 3.90
N SER A 417 5.59 -6.94 4.24
CA SER A 417 6.74 -6.48 3.46
C SER A 417 7.60 -7.64 2.96
N PHE A 418 8.11 -7.61 1.72
CA PHE A 418 8.92 -8.71 1.16
C PHE A 418 9.92 -8.32 0.04
N ASP A 419 10.92 -9.19 -0.15
CA ASP A 419 11.93 -9.16 -1.21
C ASP A 419 12.10 -10.58 -1.80
N LEU A 420 11.94 -10.70 -3.12
CA LEU A 420 11.84 -11.95 -3.87
C LEU A 420 12.48 -11.78 -5.26
N SER A 421 13.57 -12.51 -5.49
CA SER A 421 14.31 -12.55 -6.76
C SER A 421 13.89 -13.73 -7.64
N HIS A 422 12.94 -13.57 -8.56
CA HIS A 422 12.69 -14.54 -9.65
C HIS A 422 13.26 -14.02 -10.97
N THR A 423 13.65 -14.85 -11.95
CA THR A 423 13.96 -14.27 -13.28
C THR A 423 12.69 -13.77 -13.98
N TYR A 424 11.53 -14.31 -13.62
CA TYR A 424 10.21 -13.91 -14.14
C TYR A 424 9.19 -13.84 -13.00
N THR A 425 8.65 -12.67 -12.66
CA THR A 425 7.54 -12.57 -11.67
C THR A 425 6.15 -12.77 -12.27
N SER A 426 6.04 -12.65 -13.61
CA SER A 426 4.86 -13.09 -14.39
C SER A 426 4.46 -14.53 -14.11
N ASP A 427 5.42 -15.34 -13.66
CA ASP A 427 5.27 -16.77 -13.47
C ASP A 427 4.80 -17.08 -12.04
N LEU A 428 4.64 -16.07 -11.18
CA LEU A 428 4.38 -16.24 -9.75
C LEU A 428 2.96 -15.85 -9.31
N THR A 429 2.29 -16.79 -8.66
CA THR A 429 1.14 -16.49 -7.78
C THR A 429 1.62 -16.43 -6.32
N ILE A 430 1.30 -15.36 -5.60
CA ILE A 430 1.73 -15.10 -4.22
C ILE A 430 0.50 -14.91 -3.32
N THR A 431 0.36 -15.76 -2.30
CA THR A 431 -0.73 -15.72 -1.31
C THR A 431 -0.15 -15.63 0.10
N LEU A 432 -0.71 -14.75 0.94
CA LEU A 432 -0.49 -14.78 2.39
C LEU A 432 -1.55 -15.67 3.04
N ILE A 433 -1.10 -16.60 3.88
CA ILE A 433 -1.95 -17.51 4.64
C ILE A 433 -1.74 -17.23 6.13
N SER A 434 -2.82 -16.93 6.85
CA SER A 434 -2.79 -16.72 8.30
C SER A 434 -2.80 -18.04 9.09
N PRO A 435 -2.52 -18.01 10.41
CA PRO A 435 -2.59 -19.19 11.26
C PRO A 435 -3.98 -19.84 11.35
N SER A 436 -5.06 -19.13 11.01
CA SER A 436 -6.42 -19.69 10.93
C SER A 436 -6.65 -20.55 9.69
N GLY A 437 -5.89 -20.28 8.62
CA GLY A 437 -6.10 -20.81 7.28
C GLY A 437 -6.72 -19.80 6.29
N THR A 438 -7.06 -18.57 6.69
CA THR A 438 -7.50 -17.51 5.78
C THR A 438 -6.41 -17.16 4.76
N ARG A 439 -6.80 -16.96 3.49
CA ARG A 439 -5.91 -16.83 2.33
C ARG A 439 -6.19 -15.54 1.55
N VAL A 440 -5.29 -14.58 1.63
CA VAL A 440 -5.38 -13.32 0.84
C VAL A 440 -4.42 -13.39 -0.34
N LEU A 441 -4.97 -13.21 -1.55
CA LEU A 441 -4.18 -13.13 -2.77
C LEU A 441 -3.44 -11.79 -2.82
N LEU A 442 -2.12 -11.84 -2.71
CA LEU A 442 -1.28 -10.64 -2.69
C LEU A 442 -1.00 -10.17 -4.11
N CYS A 443 -0.58 -11.10 -4.96
CA CYS A 443 -0.15 -10.88 -6.33
C CYS A 443 -0.45 -12.13 -7.16
N ASP A 444 -0.92 -12.00 -8.40
CA ASP A 444 -0.98 -13.11 -9.34
C ASP A 444 -0.44 -12.71 -10.72
N SER A 445 0.60 -13.42 -11.15
CA SER A 445 1.14 -13.36 -12.51
C SER A 445 1.60 -11.95 -12.96
N ILE A 446 2.07 -11.12 -12.03
CA ILE A 446 2.43 -9.71 -12.27
C ILE A 446 3.91 -9.46 -12.57
N GLY A 447 4.18 -8.57 -13.53
CA GLY A 447 5.53 -8.25 -14.02
C GLY A 447 5.92 -9.11 -15.23
N GLY A 448 7.21 -9.32 -15.45
CA GLY A 448 7.73 -10.05 -16.61
C GLY A 448 9.19 -10.45 -16.45
N SER A 449 10.00 -10.33 -17.51
CA SER A 449 11.37 -10.86 -17.54
C SER A 449 12.46 -9.92 -17.01
N GLY A 450 13.23 -10.43 -16.04
CA GLY A 450 14.24 -9.71 -15.27
C GLY A 450 13.71 -9.01 -14.00
N ASP A 451 12.49 -9.36 -13.59
CA ASP A 451 11.69 -8.63 -12.61
C ASP A 451 11.66 -9.31 -11.24
N HIS A 452 11.52 -8.51 -10.18
CA HIS A 452 11.68 -8.95 -8.79
C HIS A 452 10.84 -8.08 -7.84
N PHE A 453 10.40 -8.63 -6.71
CA PHE A 453 9.89 -7.83 -5.59
C PHE A 453 11.07 -7.40 -4.72
N ARG A 454 11.15 -6.14 -4.29
CA ARG A 454 12.30 -5.59 -3.55
C ARG A 454 11.86 -4.53 -2.55
N ASN A 455 11.81 -4.89 -1.27
CA ASN A 455 11.21 -4.05 -0.23
C ASN A 455 9.82 -3.55 -0.69
N THR A 456 9.01 -4.48 -1.21
CA THR A 456 7.59 -4.23 -1.51
C THR A 456 6.84 -4.30 -0.19
N THR A 457 6.03 -3.31 0.12
CA THR A 457 5.06 -3.37 1.22
C THR A 457 3.65 -3.44 0.64
N LEU A 458 2.81 -4.27 1.24
CA LEU A 458 1.39 -4.42 0.93
C LEU A 458 0.58 -3.98 2.15
N ASP A 459 -0.41 -3.12 1.90
CA ASP A 459 -1.02 -2.15 2.84
C ASP A 459 -2.36 -1.70 2.20
N ASP A 460 -3.49 -1.84 2.91
CA ASP A 460 -4.81 -1.58 2.32
C ASP A 460 -5.10 -0.08 2.11
N GLU A 461 -4.53 0.77 2.96
CA GLU A 461 -4.57 2.24 2.87
C GLU A 461 -3.70 2.80 1.73
N ALA A 462 -2.81 2.00 1.13
CA ALA A 462 -1.86 2.45 0.11
C ALA A 462 -2.53 2.78 -1.23
N ALA A 463 -2.56 4.09 -1.56
CA ALA A 463 -3.26 4.71 -2.69
C ALA A 463 -2.92 4.24 -4.13
N ALA A 464 -2.07 3.21 -4.31
CA ALA A 464 -1.77 2.59 -5.59
C ALA A 464 -1.77 1.06 -5.45
N SER A 465 -2.53 0.35 -6.28
CA SER A 465 -2.65 -1.11 -6.25
C SER A 465 -1.50 -1.82 -6.97
N VAL A 466 -1.10 -3.00 -6.48
CA VAL A 466 0.05 -3.77 -6.96
C VAL A 466 -0.17 -4.40 -8.34
N ASP A 467 -1.43 -4.69 -8.71
CA ASP A 467 -1.84 -5.12 -10.06
C ASP A 467 -1.39 -4.14 -11.15
N ARG A 468 -1.37 -2.84 -10.82
CA ARG A 468 -1.04 -1.72 -11.73
C ARG A 468 0.32 -1.10 -11.42
N ALA A 469 1.07 -1.70 -10.50
CA ALA A 469 2.48 -1.41 -10.31
C ALA A 469 3.31 -2.06 -11.44
N ALA A 470 4.57 -1.64 -11.57
CA ALA A 470 5.49 -2.21 -12.55
C ALA A 470 6.81 -2.57 -11.86
N ALA A 471 7.39 -3.68 -12.28
CA ALA A 471 8.55 -4.24 -11.63
C ALA A 471 9.86 -3.45 -11.91
N PRO A 472 10.89 -3.58 -11.04
CA PRO A 472 10.86 -4.30 -9.76
C PRO A 472 9.94 -3.60 -8.75
N PHE A 473 9.04 -4.37 -8.13
CA PHE A 473 8.05 -3.86 -7.20
C PHE A 473 8.80 -3.34 -5.97
N THR A 474 8.64 -2.05 -5.66
CA THR A 474 9.44 -1.31 -4.68
C THR A 474 8.58 -0.25 -3.99
N GLY A 475 8.51 -0.26 -2.66
CA GLY A 475 7.62 0.60 -1.88
C GLY A 475 6.24 0.00 -1.64
N THR A 476 5.32 0.84 -1.16
CA THR A 476 4.00 0.45 -0.64
C THR A 476 2.91 0.44 -1.70
N PHE A 477 2.10 -0.62 -1.74
CA PHE A 477 0.96 -0.80 -2.65
C PHE A 477 -0.22 -1.50 -1.96
N ARG A 478 -1.43 -1.34 -2.48
CA ARG A 478 -2.54 -2.25 -2.14
C ARG A 478 -2.30 -3.65 -2.71
N PRO A 479 -2.64 -4.74 -1.99
CA PRO A 479 -2.68 -6.09 -2.55
C PRO A 479 -3.85 -6.27 -3.54
N MET A 480 -3.96 -7.47 -4.13
CA MET A 480 -5.06 -7.81 -5.04
C MET A 480 -6.35 -8.25 -4.29
N GLY A 481 -6.23 -8.86 -3.12
CA GLY A 481 -7.27 -8.96 -2.08
C GLY A 481 -6.99 -7.99 -0.92
N SER A 482 -7.82 -8.00 0.13
CA SER A 482 -7.67 -7.09 1.28
C SER A 482 -6.86 -7.73 2.41
N LEU A 483 -5.92 -7.01 3.02
CA LEU A 483 -5.29 -7.44 4.28
C LEU A 483 -6.25 -7.26 5.48
N ALA A 484 -7.25 -6.38 5.36
CA ALA A 484 -8.35 -6.27 6.32
C ALA A 484 -9.20 -7.56 6.43
N ASP A 485 -9.08 -8.50 5.49
CA ASP A 485 -9.70 -9.84 5.58
C ASP A 485 -9.12 -10.68 6.74
N PHE A 486 -8.02 -10.24 7.37
CA PHE A 486 -7.44 -10.83 8.59
C PHE A 486 -7.89 -10.16 9.90
N ASP A 487 -8.66 -9.06 9.87
CA ASP A 487 -9.07 -8.36 11.09
C ASP A 487 -9.95 -9.25 11.98
N GLY A 488 -9.69 -9.21 13.30
CA GLY A 488 -10.34 -10.09 14.27
C GLY A 488 -9.74 -11.50 14.38
N GLU A 489 -8.80 -11.89 13.53
CA GLU A 489 -8.06 -13.16 13.70
C GLU A 489 -6.96 -13.07 14.77
N SER A 490 -6.52 -14.22 15.29
CA SER A 490 -5.32 -14.29 16.13
C SER A 490 -4.06 -14.16 15.25
N ALA A 491 -3.27 -13.10 15.49
CA ALA A 491 -1.97 -12.94 14.86
C ALA A 491 -0.97 -14.07 15.22
N ASN A 492 -1.11 -14.71 16.38
CA ASN A 492 -0.18 -15.74 16.86
C ASN A 492 -0.27 -17.03 16.03
N GLY A 493 0.89 -17.55 15.61
CA GLY A 493 1.03 -18.85 14.97
C GLY A 493 1.92 -18.83 13.73
N THR A 494 1.73 -19.83 12.87
CA THR A 494 2.49 -19.99 11.61
C THR A 494 1.80 -19.25 10.47
N TRP A 495 2.26 -18.04 10.17
CA TRP A 495 1.97 -17.40 8.88
C TRP A 495 2.76 -18.09 7.78
N THR A 496 2.15 -18.26 6.61
CA THR A 496 2.81 -18.84 5.43
C THR A 496 2.69 -17.90 4.25
N LEU A 497 3.83 -17.48 3.70
CA LEU A 497 3.89 -16.87 2.38
C LEU A 497 4.05 -18.01 1.37
N GLU A 498 3.01 -18.23 0.58
CA GLU A 498 2.96 -19.26 -0.46
C GLU A 498 3.24 -18.61 -1.81
N ILE A 499 4.24 -19.12 -2.52
CA ILE A 499 4.66 -18.63 -3.83
C ILE A 499 4.66 -19.83 -4.78
N ARG A 500 3.73 -19.87 -5.73
CA ARG A 500 3.73 -20.88 -6.80
C ARG A 500 4.42 -20.33 -8.03
N ASP A 501 5.46 -21.03 -8.48
CA ASP A 501 5.92 -20.91 -9.87
C ASP A 501 4.99 -21.71 -10.77
N ASN A 502 4.38 -21.00 -11.72
CA ASN A 502 3.41 -21.50 -12.67
C ASN A 502 4.04 -21.95 -14.00
N TRP A 503 5.32 -21.64 -14.25
CA TRP A 503 6.00 -21.96 -15.51
C TRP A 503 7.36 -22.67 -15.33
N SER A 504 8.11 -22.81 -16.43
CA SER A 504 9.39 -23.52 -16.46
C SER A 504 10.36 -22.91 -17.46
N GLY A 505 11.63 -22.85 -17.07
CA GLY A 505 12.73 -22.24 -17.83
C GLY A 505 13.68 -21.46 -16.94
N ASP A 506 13.18 -20.94 -15.82
CA ASP A 506 13.85 -20.02 -14.92
C ASP A 506 13.51 -20.31 -13.46
N GLN A 507 14.43 -19.96 -12.55
CA GLN A 507 14.30 -20.21 -11.11
C GLN A 507 14.60 -18.94 -10.33
N GLY A 508 14.22 -18.92 -9.06
CA GLY A 508 14.48 -17.77 -8.20
C GLY A 508 14.56 -18.10 -6.74
N THR A 509 14.34 -17.07 -5.91
CA THR A 509 14.51 -17.16 -4.47
C THR A 509 13.70 -16.08 -3.77
N LEU A 510 12.86 -16.45 -2.80
CA LEU A 510 12.34 -15.53 -1.79
C LEU A 510 13.47 -15.22 -0.81
N ASN A 511 13.85 -13.94 -0.71
CA ASN A 511 15.04 -13.50 0.02
C ASN A 511 14.70 -13.12 1.47
N SER A 512 13.60 -12.38 1.67
CA SER A 512 13.08 -12.00 2.99
C SER A 512 11.60 -11.62 2.93
N TRP A 513 10.90 -11.73 4.07
CA TRP A 513 9.59 -11.12 4.27
C TRP A 513 9.29 -10.90 5.76
N SER A 514 8.36 -9.99 6.04
CA SER A 514 7.92 -9.60 7.39
C SER A 514 6.47 -9.15 7.41
N LEU A 515 5.86 -9.13 8.59
CA LEU A 515 4.56 -8.55 8.88
C LEU A 515 4.75 -7.42 9.91
N ASP A 516 4.17 -6.26 9.65
CA ASP A 516 3.99 -5.17 10.62
C ASP A 516 2.49 -5.08 10.93
N LEU A 517 2.10 -5.58 12.11
CA LEU A 517 0.71 -5.82 12.48
C LEU A 517 0.36 -5.13 13.81
N SER A 518 -0.85 -4.60 13.88
CA SER A 518 -1.46 -4.04 15.08
C SER A 518 -2.43 -5.07 15.66
N ALA A 519 -2.32 -5.35 16.95
CA ALA A 519 -3.17 -6.28 17.67
C ALA A 519 -3.69 -5.68 18.99
N ALA A 520 -4.90 -6.05 19.38
CA ALA A 520 -5.53 -5.58 20.61
C ALA A 520 -6.43 -6.66 21.25
N GLU A 521 -6.50 -6.65 22.58
CA GLU A 521 -7.40 -7.55 23.31
C GLU A 521 -8.85 -7.08 23.27
N ILE A 522 -9.75 -8.01 22.97
CA ILE A 522 -11.19 -7.76 22.91
C ILE A 522 -11.67 -7.36 24.32
N SER A 523 -12.20 -6.14 24.44
CA SER A 523 -12.53 -5.51 25.71
C SER A 523 -13.88 -4.79 25.69
N THR A 524 -14.50 -4.67 26.85
CA THR A 524 -15.85 -4.09 27.04
C THR A 524 -15.98 -3.47 28.42
N THR A 525 -16.99 -2.63 28.64
CA THR A 525 -17.20 -1.89 29.90
C THR A 525 -18.49 -2.30 30.58
N THR A 526 -18.46 -2.61 31.89
CA THR A 526 -19.66 -3.06 32.61
C THR A 526 -20.79 -2.02 32.64
N ALA A 527 -22.02 -2.49 32.43
CA ALA A 527 -23.24 -1.71 32.51
C ALA A 527 -23.58 -1.29 33.97
N ALA A 528 -24.65 -0.50 34.14
CA ALA A 528 -25.04 0.10 35.41
C ALA A 528 -25.38 -0.91 36.54
N ASP A 529 -25.63 -2.18 36.21
CA ASP A 529 -25.88 -3.29 37.12
C ASP A 529 -24.67 -4.24 37.28
N GLY A 530 -23.51 -3.83 36.75
CA GLY A 530 -22.27 -4.60 36.72
C GLY A 530 -22.17 -5.64 35.60
N SER A 531 -23.18 -5.78 34.74
CA SER A 531 -23.19 -6.78 33.68
C SER A 531 -22.27 -6.45 32.49
N TYR A 532 -21.75 -7.46 31.81
CA TYR A 532 -20.99 -7.34 30.57
C TYR A 532 -21.26 -8.54 29.65
N SER A 533 -20.99 -8.37 28.34
CA SER A 533 -20.93 -9.47 27.38
C SER A 533 -19.90 -9.24 26.27
N PHE A 534 -19.42 -10.34 25.70
CA PHE A 534 -18.67 -10.44 24.45
C PHE A 534 -19.48 -11.35 23.51
N THR A 535 -19.67 -10.96 22.25
CA THR A 535 -20.54 -11.66 21.27
C THR A 535 -19.81 -11.86 19.95
N GLY A 536 -20.14 -12.93 19.21
CA GLY A 536 -19.45 -13.25 17.94
C GLY A 536 -18.08 -13.88 18.15
N LEU A 537 -17.86 -14.53 19.29
CA LEU A 537 -16.59 -15.19 19.61
C LEU A 537 -16.49 -16.55 18.88
N ALA A 538 -15.31 -16.86 18.35
CA ALA A 538 -14.99 -18.18 17.82
C ALA A 538 -15.08 -19.30 18.88
N ASP A 539 -15.04 -20.55 18.44
CA ASP A 539 -14.87 -21.69 19.34
C ASP A 539 -13.43 -21.70 19.88
N GLY A 540 -13.25 -21.81 21.21
CA GLY A 540 -11.93 -21.73 21.85
C GLY A 540 -11.94 -21.60 23.37
N ASP A 541 -10.75 -21.67 23.96
CA ASP A 541 -10.52 -21.39 25.40
C ASP A 541 -10.15 -19.92 25.60
N TYR A 542 -11.02 -19.18 26.30
CA TYR A 542 -10.85 -17.76 26.61
C TYR A 542 -10.49 -17.56 28.08
N ARG A 543 -9.51 -16.70 28.36
CA ARG A 543 -9.27 -16.18 29.71
C ARG A 543 -9.92 -14.79 29.82
N VAL A 544 -10.74 -14.59 30.83
CA VAL A 544 -11.49 -13.34 31.07
C VAL A 544 -10.97 -12.69 32.34
N ALA A 545 -10.57 -11.43 32.27
CA ALA A 545 -10.07 -10.64 33.39
C ALA A 545 -10.79 -9.29 33.49
N THR A 546 -10.63 -8.62 34.63
CA THR A 546 -11.17 -7.27 34.88
C THR A 546 -10.10 -6.37 35.47
N VAL A 547 -10.05 -5.11 35.05
CA VAL A 547 -9.07 -4.14 35.57
C VAL A 547 -9.40 -3.78 37.02
N LEU A 548 -8.41 -3.90 37.90
CA LEU A 548 -8.53 -3.67 39.35
C LEU A 548 -8.18 -2.23 39.74
N ALA A 549 -8.89 -1.65 40.71
CA ALA A 549 -8.65 -0.31 41.22
C ALA A 549 -7.81 -0.33 42.52
N GLU A 550 -7.06 0.74 42.80
CA GLU A 550 -6.21 0.85 43.98
C GLU A 550 -6.96 0.59 45.29
N ASN A 551 -6.34 -0.18 46.20
CA ASN A 551 -6.86 -0.58 47.52
C ASN A 551 -8.07 -1.54 47.51
N TRP A 552 -8.46 -2.09 46.35
CA TRP A 552 -9.36 -3.23 46.27
C TRP A 552 -8.57 -4.54 46.09
N THR A 553 -9.19 -5.68 46.42
CA THR A 553 -8.59 -7.03 46.30
C THR A 553 -9.65 -8.00 45.78
N HIS A 554 -9.26 -8.99 44.97
CA HIS A 554 -10.20 -10.02 44.50
C HIS A 554 -10.59 -11.02 45.60
N THR A 555 -11.90 -11.28 45.72
CA THR A 555 -12.47 -12.40 46.48
C THR A 555 -13.00 -13.51 45.58
N LEU A 556 -13.57 -13.13 44.43
CA LEU A 556 -14.02 -14.04 43.39
C LEU A 556 -13.54 -13.55 42.02
N PRO A 557 -12.95 -14.43 41.19
CA PRO A 557 -12.09 -15.53 41.64
C PRO A 557 -10.81 -14.90 42.25
N THR A 558 -10.22 -15.51 43.27
CA THR A 558 -9.00 -14.96 43.92
C THR A 558 -7.77 -14.92 43.00
N SER A 559 -7.84 -15.56 41.83
CA SER A 559 -6.88 -15.46 40.72
C SER A 559 -6.96 -14.15 39.93
N GLY A 560 -8.07 -13.40 40.03
CA GLY A 560 -8.33 -12.21 39.21
C GLY A 560 -8.84 -12.48 37.78
N TYR A 561 -8.89 -13.75 37.36
CA TYR A 561 -9.36 -14.17 36.03
C TYR A 561 -10.15 -15.49 36.06
N HIS A 562 -11.01 -15.70 35.07
CA HIS A 562 -11.69 -16.97 34.76
C HIS A 562 -11.15 -17.58 33.46
N ASN A 563 -11.21 -18.91 33.34
CA ASN A 563 -11.01 -19.61 32.07
C ASN A 563 -12.35 -20.17 31.58
N VAL A 564 -12.67 -20.01 30.30
CA VAL A 564 -13.98 -20.23 29.71
C VAL A 564 -13.84 -20.90 28.34
N ALA A 565 -14.30 -22.15 28.22
CA ALA A 565 -14.33 -22.86 26.94
C ALA A 565 -15.65 -22.61 26.20
N LEU A 566 -15.58 -22.19 24.94
CA LEU A 566 -16.72 -22.03 24.02
C LEU A 566 -16.62 -23.03 22.86
N VAL A 567 -17.75 -23.67 22.53
CA VAL A 567 -17.87 -24.56 21.35
C VAL A 567 -19.30 -24.47 20.80
N GLY A 568 -19.46 -24.32 19.48
CA GLY A 568 -20.69 -24.57 18.75
C GLY A 568 -21.85 -23.60 19.05
N ASN A 569 -21.59 -22.29 19.04
CA ASN A 569 -22.57 -21.22 19.33
C ASN A 569 -23.17 -21.31 20.75
N THR A 570 -22.31 -21.45 21.77
CA THR A 570 -22.68 -21.50 23.18
C THR A 570 -22.51 -20.17 23.91
N THR A 571 -23.38 -19.91 24.90
CA THR A 571 -23.29 -18.76 25.80
C THR A 571 -22.75 -19.19 27.16
N ALA A 572 -21.53 -18.77 27.50
CA ALA A 572 -20.93 -18.93 28.82
C ALA A 572 -21.34 -17.76 29.74
N ALA A 573 -22.53 -17.89 30.34
CA ALA A 573 -23.06 -16.91 31.28
C ALA A 573 -22.55 -17.10 32.72
N SER A 574 -22.63 -16.05 33.54
CA SER A 574 -22.28 -15.99 34.98
C SER A 574 -20.79 -15.96 35.32
N VAL A 575 -19.95 -15.44 34.43
CA VAL A 575 -18.51 -15.25 34.65
C VAL A 575 -18.26 -14.01 35.55
N ASN A 576 -18.38 -14.18 36.88
CA ASN A 576 -18.56 -13.08 37.84
C ASN A 576 -17.31 -12.73 38.70
N PHE A 577 -17.16 -11.49 39.16
CA PHE A 577 -15.99 -11.00 39.94
C PHE A 577 -16.38 -10.22 41.23
N GLY A 578 -15.68 -10.35 42.37
CA GLY A 578 -16.00 -9.73 43.70
C GLY A 578 -14.78 -9.19 44.51
N LEU A 579 -14.96 -8.21 45.45
CA LEU A 579 -13.88 -7.37 46.09
C LEU A 579 -14.12 -6.82 47.58
N THR A 580 -13.15 -6.74 48.58
CA THR A 580 -13.45 -6.69 50.12
C THR A 580 -12.52 -6.09 51.31
N SER A 581 -12.64 -6.49 52.67
CA SER A 581 -12.07 -5.90 54.00
C SER A 581 -11.59 -6.75 55.32
N ALA A 582 -11.63 -6.31 56.65
CA ALA A 582 -10.74 -6.71 57.88
C ALA A 582 -11.25 -6.74 59.44
N GLN A 583 -10.41 -7.03 60.54
CA GLN A 583 -10.78 -7.40 62.03
C GLN A 583 -9.86 -7.04 63.35
N ALA A 584 -9.90 -7.72 64.60
CA ALA A 584 -9.55 -7.26 66.06
C ALA A 584 -8.54 -7.96 67.19
N THR A 585 -8.89 -8.48 68.46
CA THR A 585 -8.01 -8.63 69.77
C THR A 585 -7.69 -9.91 70.83
N PRO A 586 -8.11 -10.38 72.16
CA PRO A 586 -7.64 -11.24 73.50
C PRO A 586 -6.33 -11.39 74.55
N GLY A 587 -5.72 -12.57 75.02
CA GLY A 587 -4.37 -12.79 75.82
C GLY A 587 -3.63 -14.22 76.20
N ILE A 588 -2.25 -14.37 76.50
CA ILE A 588 -1.32 -15.66 76.37
C ILE A 588 -0.15 -16.06 77.42
N ARG A 589 0.50 -17.30 77.38
CA ARG A 589 1.74 -17.86 78.11
C ARG A 589 2.67 -18.92 77.35
N ILE A 590 3.97 -19.13 77.74
CA ILE A 590 5.04 -20.05 77.15
C ILE A 590 5.77 -21.03 78.15
N ILE A 591 6.43 -22.13 77.70
CA ILE A 591 7.32 -23.10 78.44
C ILE A 591 8.48 -23.69 77.55
N GLU A 592 9.71 -23.86 78.05
CA GLU A 592 10.90 -24.42 77.32
C GLU A 592 11.39 -25.81 77.79
N THR A 593 12.17 -26.51 76.95
CA THR A 593 12.78 -27.84 77.25
C THR A 593 14.10 -27.70 78.02
N ASN A 594 14.26 -28.43 79.13
CA ASN A 594 15.43 -28.45 80.04
C ASN A 594 15.88 -27.10 80.64
N GLY A 595 15.42 -25.96 80.12
CA GLY A 595 15.70 -24.59 80.59
C GLY A 595 16.40 -23.67 79.58
N SER A 596 16.65 -24.10 78.34
CA SER A 596 17.31 -23.31 77.28
C SER A 596 17.32 -24.07 75.95
N THR A 597 17.58 -23.40 74.82
CA THR A 597 17.54 -23.99 73.45
C THR A 597 18.76 -23.61 72.58
N ALA A 598 19.21 -24.51 71.68
CA ALA A 598 20.34 -24.30 70.75
C ALA A 598 20.23 -25.16 69.46
N VAL A 599 20.84 -24.72 68.34
CA VAL A 599 20.79 -25.35 67.00
C VAL A 599 22.10 -25.15 66.20
N SER A 600 22.16 -25.56 64.92
CA SER A 600 23.31 -25.40 64.00
C SER A 600 22.86 -25.51 62.54
N GLU A 601 23.49 -24.79 61.61
CA GLU A 601 23.13 -24.68 60.18
C GLU A 601 23.40 -25.99 59.42
N ASP A 602 24.38 -26.78 59.85
CA ASP A 602 24.61 -28.16 59.38
C ASP A 602 23.47 -29.16 59.74
N GLY A 603 22.41 -28.70 60.42
CA GLY A 603 21.11 -29.39 60.50
C GLY A 603 20.63 -29.82 61.89
N ALA A 604 21.13 -29.23 62.98
CA ALA A 604 20.76 -29.62 64.36
C ALA A 604 19.50 -28.92 64.90
N THR A 605 18.70 -29.59 65.77
CA THR A 605 17.35 -29.13 66.18
C THR A 605 16.94 -29.36 67.66
N ASP A 606 16.01 -28.55 68.21
CA ASP A 606 15.49 -28.57 69.61
C ASP A 606 14.00 -28.06 69.77
N GLN A 607 13.37 -27.99 70.96
CA GLN A 607 11.90 -27.79 71.16
C GLN A 607 11.40 -26.95 72.37
N TYR A 608 10.19 -26.35 72.26
CA TYR A 608 9.44 -25.66 73.35
C TYR A 608 7.90 -25.66 73.17
N GLN A 609 7.10 -25.03 74.06
CA GLN A 609 5.61 -25.03 74.05
C GLN A 609 4.92 -23.69 74.40
N VAL A 610 3.65 -23.50 73.97
CA VAL A 610 2.82 -22.28 74.19
C VAL A 610 1.34 -22.62 74.51
N VAL A 611 0.61 -21.77 75.25
CA VAL A 611 -0.85 -21.90 75.52
C VAL A 611 -1.53 -20.55 75.87
N LEU A 612 -2.85 -20.39 75.62
CA LEU A 612 -3.61 -19.19 75.98
C LEU A 612 -4.02 -19.14 77.47
N THR A 613 -4.51 -17.98 77.93
CA THR A 613 -4.99 -17.78 79.32
C THR A 613 -6.52 -17.58 79.45
N SER A 614 -7.21 -17.18 78.39
CA SER A 614 -8.67 -17.02 78.33
C SER A 614 -9.26 -17.64 77.06
N ARG A 615 -10.58 -17.83 77.02
CA ARG A 615 -11.28 -18.35 75.84
C ARG A 615 -11.54 -17.21 74.84
N PRO A 616 -11.01 -17.28 73.60
CA PRO A 616 -11.35 -16.35 72.54
C PRO A 616 -12.82 -16.49 72.11
N THR A 617 -13.44 -15.38 71.68
CA THR A 617 -14.66 -15.44 70.86
C THR A 617 -14.33 -15.62 69.37
N ALA A 618 -13.17 -15.14 68.90
CA ALA A 618 -12.61 -15.41 67.59
C ALA A 618 -11.13 -15.84 67.66
N ASN A 619 -10.71 -16.78 66.80
CA ASN A 619 -9.46 -17.54 66.92
C ASN A 619 -8.20 -16.69 67.14
N VAL A 620 -7.18 -17.33 67.70
CA VAL A 620 -5.95 -16.69 68.16
C VAL A 620 -4.77 -17.41 67.55
N THR A 621 -3.91 -16.65 66.91
CA THR A 621 -2.69 -17.15 66.31
C THR A 621 -1.52 -16.55 67.07
N VAL A 622 -0.70 -17.41 67.66
CA VAL A 622 0.62 -17.01 68.19
C VAL A 622 1.61 -17.27 67.10
N THR A 623 2.00 -16.22 66.38
CA THR A 623 3.07 -16.31 65.39
C THR A 623 4.39 -16.20 66.13
N LEU A 624 5.27 -17.17 65.90
CA LEU A 624 6.55 -17.29 66.58
C LEU A 624 7.62 -16.86 65.59
N HIS A 625 8.21 -15.69 65.83
CA HIS A 625 9.16 -15.04 64.96
C HIS A 625 10.57 -15.33 65.44
N ALA A 626 11.07 -16.47 64.98
CA ALA A 626 12.48 -16.58 64.63
C ALA A 626 12.93 -15.37 63.80
N ASN A 627 14.17 -14.91 64.00
CA ASN A 627 14.85 -14.14 62.95
C ASN A 627 15.23 -15.07 61.78
N ASN A 628 15.73 -14.48 60.69
CA ASN A 628 16.17 -15.18 59.47
C ASN A 628 17.03 -16.42 59.74
N GLN A 629 17.84 -16.41 60.79
CA GLN A 629 18.77 -17.48 61.17
C GLN A 629 18.12 -18.76 61.77
N LEU A 630 16.80 -18.83 62.01
CA LEU A 630 16.13 -20.00 62.62
C LEU A 630 14.96 -20.56 61.81
N GLN A 631 15.01 -21.87 61.51
CA GLN A 631 13.86 -22.62 60.98
C GLN A 631 12.94 -23.10 62.10
N LEU A 632 11.62 -22.94 61.95
CA LEU A 632 10.63 -23.45 62.89
C LEU A 632 9.73 -24.49 62.20
N ASN A 633 9.49 -25.64 62.84
CA ASN A 633 8.56 -26.66 62.30
C ASN A 633 7.08 -26.21 62.28
N ARG A 634 6.81 -25.04 62.85
CA ARG A 634 5.58 -24.25 62.66
C ARG A 634 5.89 -22.80 63.01
N SER A 635 5.59 -21.89 62.09
CA SER A 635 5.68 -20.44 62.27
C SER A 635 4.53 -19.86 63.10
N SER A 636 3.48 -20.65 63.36
CA SER A 636 2.36 -20.21 64.21
C SER A 636 1.68 -21.34 64.97
N LEU A 637 0.93 -20.97 66.01
CA LEU A 637 0.09 -21.84 66.83
C LEU A 637 -1.32 -21.25 66.95
N THR A 638 -2.32 -21.96 66.40
CA THR A 638 -3.71 -21.48 66.37
C THR A 638 -4.56 -22.11 67.47
N PHE A 639 -5.22 -21.25 68.23
CA PHE A 639 -6.03 -21.55 69.39
C PHE A 639 -7.44 -20.98 69.18
N THR A 640 -8.39 -21.87 68.97
CA THR A 640 -9.80 -21.57 68.74
C THR A 640 -10.59 -21.47 70.05
N SER A 641 -11.84 -21.00 69.98
CA SER A 641 -12.76 -20.99 71.11
C SER A 641 -13.03 -22.38 71.73
N GLN A 642 -12.61 -23.45 71.04
CA GLN A 642 -12.78 -24.85 71.45
C GLN A 642 -11.51 -25.51 72.01
N ASN A 643 -10.30 -25.12 71.57
CA ASN A 643 -9.03 -25.77 71.96
C ASN A 643 -8.02 -24.85 72.70
N TRP A 644 -8.38 -23.60 73.00
CA TRP A 644 -7.51 -22.57 73.59
C TRP A 644 -6.67 -22.96 74.81
N ASN A 645 -7.15 -23.92 75.60
CA ASN A 645 -6.53 -24.37 76.85
C ASN A 645 -5.59 -25.58 76.69
N VAL A 646 -5.35 -26.05 75.45
CA VAL A 646 -4.46 -27.19 75.15
C VAL A 646 -3.09 -26.68 74.68
N PRO A 647 -1.99 -26.94 75.42
CA PRO A 647 -0.66 -26.50 75.00
C PRO A 647 -0.19 -27.12 73.69
N GLN A 648 0.56 -26.36 72.89
CA GLN A 648 1.07 -26.79 71.59
C GLN A 648 2.59 -26.62 71.52
N THR A 649 3.30 -27.64 71.01
CA THR A 649 4.78 -27.70 70.91
C THR A 649 5.29 -27.11 69.60
N VAL A 650 6.50 -26.55 69.60
CA VAL A 650 7.28 -26.07 68.44
C VAL A 650 8.66 -26.72 68.46
N THR A 651 9.22 -26.99 67.27
CA THR A 651 10.59 -27.50 67.06
C THR A 651 11.37 -26.49 66.22
N ILE A 652 12.68 -26.37 66.45
CA ILE A 652 13.56 -25.30 65.97
C ILE A 652 14.81 -25.94 65.34
N GLY A 653 15.28 -25.41 64.21
CA GLY A 653 16.62 -25.60 63.62
C GLY A 653 17.22 -24.24 63.26
N ALA A 654 18.42 -24.20 62.67
CA ALA A 654 18.95 -22.99 62.04
C ALA A 654 18.55 -22.88 60.56
N VAL A 655 18.78 -21.73 59.92
CA VAL A 655 18.72 -21.57 58.46
C VAL A 655 20.15 -21.54 57.93
N ASP A 656 20.49 -22.54 57.13
CA ASP A 656 21.62 -22.53 56.19
C ASP A 656 21.25 -21.56 55.04
N ASP A 657 21.97 -20.42 54.90
CA ASP A 657 21.80 -19.48 53.77
C ASP A 657 23.10 -19.22 52.97
N ASN A 658 23.29 -18.01 52.43
CA ASN A 658 24.36 -17.66 51.47
C ASN A 658 25.02 -16.31 51.81
N THR A 659 25.02 -15.93 53.10
CA THR A 659 25.62 -14.70 53.62
C THR A 659 27.02 -14.97 54.22
N ASP A 660 27.87 -13.94 54.30
CA ASP A 660 29.21 -13.96 54.92
C ASP A 660 29.11 -13.35 56.33
N GLU A 661 28.81 -14.15 57.37
CA GLU A 661 28.56 -13.64 58.72
C GLU A 661 29.75 -13.83 59.69
N ALA A 662 29.63 -14.63 60.75
CA ALA A 662 30.68 -14.81 61.75
C ALA A 662 30.51 -16.11 62.54
N ASP A 663 31.58 -16.93 62.57
CA ASP A 663 31.72 -18.30 63.09
C ASP A 663 30.66 -18.83 64.09
N VAL A 664 30.26 -18.04 65.10
CA VAL A 664 29.21 -18.39 66.07
C VAL A 664 28.42 -17.13 66.46
N HIS A 665 27.09 -17.17 66.31
CA HIS A 665 26.19 -16.08 66.66
C HIS A 665 24.94 -16.54 67.45
N THR A 666 24.05 -15.61 67.79
CA THR A 666 22.82 -15.88 68.58
C THR A 666 21.57 -15.28 67.98
N ALA A 667 20.45 -16.00 68.14
CA ALA A 667 19.13 -15.66 67.66
C ALA A 667 18.10 -15.50 68.79
N SER A 668 16.94 -14.96 68.47
CA SER A 668 15.79 -14.94 69.38
C SER A 668 14.49 -15.22 68.66
N ILE A 669 13.68 -16.12 69.22
CA ILE A 669 12.30 -16.33 68.80
C ILE A 669 11.40 -15.43 69.64
N THR A 670 10.93 -14.35 69.04
CA THR A 670 9.92 -13.46 69.64
C THR A 670 8.51 -13.93 69.28
N HIS A 671 7.48 -13.38 69.91
CA HIS A 671 6.10 -13.82 69.71
C HIS A 671 5.18 -12.63 69.48
N THR A 672 4.59 -12.57 68.29
CA THR A 672 3.44 -11.67 68.07
C THR A 672 2.17 -12.45 68.25
N VAL A 673 1.21 -11.82 68.88
CA VAL A 673 -0.12 -12.39 69.03
C VAL A 673 -1.09 -11.64 68.15
N THR A 674 -1.92 -12.38 67.41
CA THR A 674 -3.02 -11.85 66.60
C THR A 674 -4.29 -12.66 66.82
N SER A 675 -5.43 -11.99 66.85
CA SER A 675 -6.78 -12.57 67.01
C SER A 675 -7.80 -11.48 66.64
N THR A 676 -9.12 -11.68 66.84
CA THR A 676 -10.16 -10.79 66.32
C THR A 676 -11.34 -10.45 67.30
N ASP A 677 -11.07 -10.36 68.60
CA ASP A 677 -12.00 -10.14 69.75
C ASP A 677 -11.58 -8.82 70.56
N PRO A 678 -11.60 -8.62 71.92
CA PRO A 678 -11.02 -7.42 72.64
C PRO A 678 -9.51 -7.09 72.99
N ASP A 679 -8.54 -7.94 73.44
CA ASP A 679 -7.17 -7.50 73.92
C ASP A 679 -5.77 -8.17 73.45
N TYR A 680 -5.65 -9.29 72.70
CA TYR A 680 -4.47 -10.18 72.42
C TYR A 680 -3.62 -9.54 71.35
N ALA A 681 -4.24 -8.95 70.34
CA ALA A 681 -3.50 -8.40 69.22
C ALA A 681 -2.72 -7.20 69.77
N GLY A 682 -1.40 -7.38 69.88
CA GLY A 682 -0.51 -6.49 70.63
C GLY A 682 -0.27 -6.86 72.11
N MET A 683 -0.88 -7.91 72.67
CA MET A 683 -0.45 -8.48 73.96
C MET A 683 0.90 -9.15 73.80
N THR A 684 1.90 -8.58 74.47
CA THR A 684 3.29 -9.03 74.44
C THR A 684 3.51 -10.29 75.27
N ILE A 685 4.44 -11.13 74.79
CA ILE A 685 4.98 -12.29 75.51
C ILE A 685 6.51 -12.18 75.47
N ASN A 686 7.20 -12.70 76.48
CA ASN A 686 8.66 -12.78 76.47
C ASN A 686 9.12 -13.80 75.42
N GLY A 687 10.12 -13.43 74.62
CA GLY A 687 10.76 -14.33 73.64
C GLY A 687 11.72 -15.36 74.27
N VAL A 688 12.14 -16.30 73.43
CA VAL A 688 13.10 -17.38 73.70
C VAL A 688 14.42 -17.06 72.98
N THR A 689 15.59 -17.42 73.55
CA THR A 689 16.92 -17.13 72.97
C THR A 689 17.64 -18.43 72.54
N VAL A 690 18.37 -18.40 71.42
CA VAL A 690 18.95 -19.57 70.73
C VAL A 690 20.38 -19.25 70.20
N SER A 691 21.21 -20.26 69.88
CA SER A 691 22.63 -20.15 69.43
C SER A 691 22.90 -20.93 68.13
N ILE A 692 23.80 -20.44 67.24
CA ILE A 692 23.91 -20.77 65.78
C ILE A 692 25.39 -20.64 65.22
N THR A 693 25.74 -21.07 63.98
CA THR A 693 27.12 -21.24 63.38
C THR A 693 27.08 -21.34 61.81
N ASP A 694 27.88 -20.55 61.01
CA ASP A 694 27.63 -20.12 59.56
C ASP A 694 28.75 -20.29 58.44
N ASN A 695 28.64 -19.79 57.15
CA ASN A 695 29.60 -20.10 56.01
C ASN A 695 29.93 -19.33 54.62
N ASP A 696 29.34 -18.27 53.98
CA ASP A 696 29.52 -17.91 52.49
C ASP A 696 30.15 -16.52 52.01
N VAL A 697 30.18 -16.08 50.71
CA VAL A 697 30.96 -14.88 50.12
C VAL A 697 30.45 -14.16 48.78
N THR A 698 30.62 -12.81 48.58
CA THR A 698 30.02 -11.85 47.52
C THR A 698 30.84 -11.36 46.24
N ARG A 699 30.21 -11.04 45.06
CA ARG A 699 30.76 -10.21 43.89
C ARG A 699 29.77 -9.62 42.81
N LEU A 700 30.28 -8.83 41.81
CA LEU A 700 29.61 -8.36 40.54
C LEU A 700 30.42 -8.69 39.24
N VAL A 701 29.78 -8.81 38.06
CA VAL A 701 30.40 -8.95 36.69
C VAL A 701 29.50 -8.38 35.55
N LEU A 702 30.02 -7.62 34.58
CA LEU A 702 29.31 -7.14 33.36
C LEU A 702 29.42 -8.13 32.19
N THR A 703 28.32 -8.36 31.44
CA THR A 703 28.27 -9.33 30.33
C THR A 703 27.89 -8.73 28.97
N THR A 704 27.24 -7.56 28.91
CA THR A 704 26.98 -6.82 27.65
C THR A 704 26.86 -5.31 27.92
N PRO A 705 27.44 -4.41 27.11
CA PRO A 705 28.38 -4.69 26.03
C PRO A 705 29.71 -5.24 26.58
N ASN A 706 30.40 -6.07 25.81
CA ASN A 706 31.72 -6.59 26.13
C ASN A 706 32.76 -6.41 25.01
N GLY A 707 32.37 -5.93 23.83
CA GLY A 707 33.26 -5.39 22.81
C GLY A 707 32.96 -5.86 21.38
N GLY A 708 32.95 -4.92 20.44
CA GLY A 708 32.73 -5.17 19.01
C GLY A 708 31.27 -5.06 18.55
N GLU A 709 30.35 -4.70 19.43
CA GLU A 709 28.96 -4.42 19.08
C GLU A 709 28.86 -3.17 18.18
N ASN A 710 27.83 -3.12 17.32
CA ASN A 710 27.48 -1.94 16.54
C ASN A 710 25.97 -1.70 16.64
N TRP A 711 25.58 -0.54 17.16
CA TRP A 711 24.20 -0.19 17.45
C TRP A 711 23.79 1.10 16.74
N ASN A 712 22.50 1.29 16.47
CA ASN A 712 22.01 2.52 15.84
C ASN A 712 21.44 3.50 16.87
N VAL A 713 21.61 4.79 16.67
CA VAL A 713 20.86 5.78 17.47
C VAL A 713 19.35 5.59 17.27
N GLY A 714 18.57 5.85 18.32
CA GLY A 714 17.13 5.56 18.35
C GLY A 714 16.77 4.08 18.56
N SER A 715 17.73 3.14 18.52
CA SER A 715 17.48 1.74 18.89
C SER A 715 17.53 1.53 20.40
N THR A 716 16.79 0.55 20.91
CA THR A 716 16.86 0.11 22.31
C THR A 716 17.69 -1.16 22.40
N VAL A 717 18.68 -1.17 23.29
CA VAL A 717 19.66 -2.27 23.44
C VAL A 717 19.77 -2.71 24.90
N ALA A 718 20.12 -3.98 25.13
CA ALA A 718 20.29 -4.53 26.47
C ALA A 718 21.74 -4.39 26.96
N VAL A 719 21.91 -3.74 28.12
CA VAL A 719 23.12 -3.78 28.95
C VAL A 719 22.90 -4.88 30.00
N ASN A 720 23.76 -5.90 30.07
CA ASN A 720 23.56 -7.10 30.87
C ASN A 720 24.70 -7.33 31.87
N TRP A 721 24.41 -7.95 33.03
CA TRP A 721 25.39 -8.29 34.07
C TRP A 721 24.93 -9.47 34.95
N THR A 722 25.78 -9.92 35.87
CA THR A 722 25.49 -10.97 36.87
C THR A 722 26.08 -10.62 38.26
N SER A 723 25.49 -11.17 39.32
CA SER A 723 25.78 -10.87 40.73
C SER A 723 25.93 -12.15 41.56
N GLU A 724 26.77 -12.13 42.60
CA GLU A 724 26.96 -13.23 43.59
C GLU A 724 26.83 -12.67 45.02
N CYS A 725 26.09 -13.37 45.89
CA CYS A 725 25.84 -13.08 47.32
C CYS A 725 25.68 -11.60 47.68
N ASP A 726 24.67 -10.97 47.05
CA ASP A 726 24.20 -9.58 47.15
C ASP A 726 25.26 -8.45 47.27
N PRO A 727 25.77 -7.94 46.13
CA PRO A 727 26.58 -6.72 46.09
C PRO A 727 25.75 -5.41 46.24
N GLY A 728 24.44 -5.50 46.44
CA GLY A 728 23.51 -4.40 46.68
C GLY A 728 22.32 -4.38 45.69
N PRO A 729 21.16 -3.82 46.07
CA PRO A 729 19.90 -3.89 45.31
C PRO A 729 19.84 -2.99 44.06
N SER A 730 20.86 -2.17 43.80
CA SER A 730 20.89 -1.24 42.67
C SER A 730 22.29 -1.00 42.13
N VAL A 731 22.36 -0.73 40.82
CA VAL A 731 23.57 -0.45 40.08
C VAL A 731 23.45 0.85 39.27
N MET A 732 24.58 1.47 39.00
CA MET A 732 24.72 2.68 38.18
C MET A 732 25.43 2.30 36.87
N LEU A 733 24.92 2.82 35.74
CA LEU A 733 25.43 2.54 34.38
C LEU A 733 25.89 3.85 33.70
N ALA A 734 27.14 3.90 33.27
CA ALA A 734 27.78 5.09 32.69
C ALA A 734 28.35 4.84 31.30
N LEU A 735 28.11 5.76 30.36
CA LEU A 735 28.69 5.77 29.01
C LEU A 735 29.99 6.57 28.98
N TYR A 736 31.03 5.97 28.41
CA TYR A 736 32.31 6.61 28.13
C TYR A 736 32.52 6.67 26.61
N LYS A 737 33.16 7.74 26.12
CA LYS A 737 33.52 8.01 24.72
C LYS A 737 35.02 8.33 24.66
N GLY A 738 35.79 7.54 23.91
CA GLY A 738 37.25 7.66 23.86
C GLY A 738 37.95 7.47 25.21
N GLY A 739 37.34 6.73 26.14
CA GLY A 739 37.82 6.56 27.52
C GLY A 739 37.53 7.73 28.48
N MET A 740 36.83 8.77 28.04
CA MET A 740 36.32 9.84 28.91
C MET A 740 34.82 9.67 29.14
N PHE A 741 34.30 10.05 30.31
CA PHE A 741 32.86 10.01 30.58
C PHE A 741 32.10 10.94 29.61
N ASP A 742 31.09 10.43 28.92
CA ASP A 742 30.19 11.22 28.06
C ASP A 742 28.92 11.59 28.83
N ARG A 743 28.16 10.58 29.27
CA ARG A 743 26.89 10.75 29.97
C ARG A 743 26.51 9.56 30.85
N MET A 744 25.54 9.79 31.72
CA MET A 744 24.88 8.73 32.48
C MET A 744 23.97 7.93 31.54
N ILE A 745 23.95 6.60 31.65
CA ILE A 745 22.90 5.76 31.05
C ILE A 745 21.77 5.62 32.07
N ALA A 746 22.09 5.09 33.26
CA ALA A 746 21.19 5.02 34.40
C ALA A 746 21.93 5.44 35.67
N ALA A 747 21.40 6.45 36.38
CA ALA A 747 21.98 6.90 37.66
C ALA A 747 21.75 5.89 38.80
N SER A 748 20.65 5.14 38.70
CA SER A 748 20.32 3.97 39.52
C SER A 748 19.32 3.13 38.73
N THR A 749 19.55 1.82 38.65
CA THR A 749 18.61 0.80 38.15
C THR A 749 18.66 -0.39 39.11
N PRO A 750 17.60 -1.22 39.24
CA PRO A 750 17.66 -2.43 40.06
C PRO A 750 18.83 -3.34 39.65
N ASN A 751 19.33 -4.15 40.60
CA ASN A 751 20.38 -5.12 40.33
C ASN A 751 19.81 -6.49 39.86
N ASP A 752 18.98 -6.45 38.82
CA ASP A 752 18.24 -7.60 38.27
C ASP A 752 18.96 -8.33 37.11
N GLY A 753 20.04 -7.74 36.59
CA GLY A 753 20.89 -8.32 35.55
C GLY A 753 20.71 -7.72 34.16
N GLN A 754 19.74 -6.82 33.94
CA GLN A 754 19.53 -6.18 32.64
C GLN A 754 18.99 -4.74 32.72
N TYR A 755 19.51 -3.87 31.85
CA TYR A 755 18.95 -2.55 31.59
C TYR A 755 18.73 -2.32 30.10
N LEU A 756 17.51 -1.96 29.72
CA LEU A 756 17.17 -1.59 28.34
C LEU A 756 17.49 -0.11 28.10
N TRP A 757 18.60 0.15 27.42
CA TRP A 757 19.05 1.49 27.05
C TRP A 757 18.51 1.89 25.68
N ALA A 758 17.60 2.85 25.63
CA ALA A 758 17.26 3.57 24.41
C ALA A 758 18.41 4.54 24.04
N ILE A 759 19.10 4.27 22.94
CA ILE A 759 20.28 5.03 22.50
C ILE A 759 19.85 6.41 21.99
N PRO A 760 20.30 7.53 22.59
CA PRO A 760 19.87 8.87 22.19
C PRO A 760 20.26 9.24 20.75
N THR A 761 19.35 9.94 20.05
CA THR A 761 19.53 10.43 18.67
C THR A 761 20.51 11.60 18.53
N ASP A 762 21.00 12.16 19.63
CA ASP A 762 22.03 13.20 19.67
C ASP A 762 23.48 12.66 19.72
N LEU A 763 23.67 11.34 19.80
CA LEU A 763 25.02 10.75 19.86
C LEU A 763 25.77 10.79 18.52
N GLU A 764 27.08 11.05 18.60
CA GLU A 764 27.99 11.06 17.45
C GLU A 764 28.19 9.65 16.89
N SER A 765 28.13 9.51 15.56
CA SER A 765 28.44 8.27 14.82
C SER A 765 29.93 7.92 14.96
N ARG A 766 30.27 6.94 15.80
CA ARG A 766 31.65 6.63 16.26
C ARG A 766 31.81 5.18 16.73
N SER A 767 33.07 4.73 16.88
CA SER A 767 33.45 3.35 17.24
C SER A 767 34.26 3.22 18.54
N ASP A 768 34.19 4.20 19.45
CA ASP A 768 35.06 4.31 20.63
C ASP A 768 34.29 4.46 21.97
N TYR A 769 33.13 3.81 22.10
CA TYR A 769 32.33 3.83 23.32
C TYR A 769 32.60 2.63 24.26
N THR A 770 32.50 2.81 25.58
CA THR A 770 32.48 1.74 26.61
C THR A 770 31.39 1.99 27.67
N VAL A 771 30.95 0.94 28.38
CA VAL A 771 29.99 1.02 29.49
C VAL A 771 30.61 0.51 30.78
N ARG A 772 30.45 1.26 31.89
CA ARG A 772 30.81 0.83 33.24
C ARG A 772 29.56 0.59 34.10
N ILE A 773 29.57 -0.50 34.86
CA ILE A 773 28.60 -0.81 35.93
C ILE A 773 29.24 -0.62 37.31
N THR A 774 28.46 -0.18 38.30
CA THR A 774 28.92 -0.01 39.70
C THR A 774 27.75 -0.21 40.66
N ALA A 775 27.92 -1.05 41.68
CA ALA A 775 26.97 -1.18 42.77
C ALA A 775 26.84 0.15 43.53
N THR A 776 25.61 0.63 43.75
CA THR A 776 25.38 1.92 44.41
C THR A 776 25.51 1.84 45.94
N SER A 777 25.50 0.64 46.52
CA SER A 777 25.53 0.42 47.98
C SER A 777 26.04 -0.98 48.33
N GLY A 778 27.37 -1.14 48.43
CA GLY A 778 27.98 -2.39 48.87
C GLY A 778 27.95 -2.57 50.39
N VAL A 779 27.06 -3.46 50.85
CA VAL A 779 27.00 -4.20 52.13
C VAL A 779 26.99 -3.40 53.46
N SER A 780 26.08 -3.79 54.37
CA SER A 780 26.03 -3.35 55.77
C SER A 780 26.78 -4.33 56.69
N GLU A 781 27.11 -3.91 57.92
CA GLU A 781 27.52 -4.75 59.08
C GLU A 781 29.03 -4.94 59.40
N ILE A 782 30.04 -4.53 58.60
CA ILE A 782 31.47 -4.53 59.04
C ILE A 782 32.05 -3.13 59.32
N GLY A 783 31.48 -2.46 60.33
CA GLY A 783 32.15 -1.40 61.11
C GLY A 783 32.46 -0.06 60.40
N PRO A 784 32.91 0.97 61.16
CA PRO A 784 32.97 2.34 60.64
C PRO A 784 34.31 2.70 59.97
N SER A 785 34.66 2.10 58.82
CA SER A 785 35.35 2.79 57.69
C SER A 785 35.87 1.88 56.56
N GLN A 786 35.00 1.52 55.60
CA GLN A 786 35.28 1.60 54.14
C GLN A 786 34.05 1.24 53.31
N SER A 787 33.67 2.08 52.35
CA SER A 787 32.66 1.77 51.36
C SER A 787 33.30 0.99 50.21
N VAL A 788 33.11 -0.33 50.17
CA VAL A 788 33.59 -1.19 49.07
C VAL A 788 32.59 -1.10 47.92
N SER A 789 32.91 -0.33 46.89
CA SER A 789 32.12 -0.28 45.66
C SER A 789 32.54 -1.43 44.74
N TYR A 790 31.67 -2.44 44.57
CA TYR A 790 31.83 -3.46 43.54
C TYR A 790 31.53 -2.83 42.16
N TRP A 791 32.39 -3.03 41.17
CA TRP A 791 32.26 -2.43 39.83
C TRP A 791 32.92 -3.29 38.76
N ASP A 792 32.48 -3.11 37.50
CA ASP A 792 33.07 -3.74 36.32
C ASP A 792 32.89 -2.85 35.07
N GLU A 793 33.64 -3.09 33.99
CA GLU A 793 33.58 -2.31 32.75
C GLU A 793 33.67 -3.20 31.50
N SER A 794 32.99 -2.80 30.42
CA SER A 794 32.95 -3.54 29.15
C SER A 794 34.36 -3.86 28.64
N SER A 795 34.64 -5.14 28.42
CA SER A 795 35.98 -5.67 28.08
C SER A 795 36.57 -5.19 26.74
N GLY A 796 35.80 -4.43 25.95
CA GLY A 796 36.18 -3.82 24.69
C GLY A 796 35.22 -2.71 24.28
N THR A 797 35.58 -1.97 23.24
CA THR A 797 34.79 -0.85 22.71
C THR A 797 33.68 -1.30 21.77
N PHE A 798 32.57 -0.56 21.74
CA PHE A 798 31.47 -0.73 20.79
C PHE A 798 31.24 0.54 19.95
N SER A 799 30.39 0.41 18.93
CA SER A 799 30.10 1.44 17.93
C SER A 799 28.64 1.89 17.94
N ILE A 800 28.42 3.15 17.60
CA ILE A 800 27.09 3.76 17.43
C ILE A 800 27.04 4.43 16.04
N THR A 801 25.98 4.17 15.26
CA THR A 801 25.80 4.67 13.88
C THR A 801 24.46 5.40 13.66
N GLY A 802 24.37 6.21 12.58
CA GLY A 802 23.17 6.97 12.19
C GLY A 802 22.95 8.30 12.92
N GLY A 803 23.99 8.86 13.54
CA GLY A 803 23.91 10.09 14.34
C GLY A 803 23.82 11.39 13.53
N THR A 804 23.57 12.51 14.23
CA THR A 804 23.54 13.84 13.58
C THR A 804 24.95 14.33 13.24
N ILE A 805 25.21 14.64 11.97
CA ILE A 805 26.47 15.20 11.48
C ILE A 805 26.36 16.74 11.45
N LEU A 806 27.06 17.44 12.35
CA LEU A 806 26.97 18.90 12.49
C LEU A 806 28.03 19.64 11.65
N VAL A 807 27.60 20.37 10.63
CA VAL A 807 28.46 21.26 9.83
C VAL A 807 28.81 22.52 10.64
N THR A 808 30.10 22.70 10.92
CA THR A 808 30.65 23.77 11.78
C THR A 808 31.42 24.85 10.99
N THR A 809 31.36 24.85 9.65
CA THR A 809 31.94 25.92 8.83
C THR A 809 31.20 26.15 7.51
N LEU A 810 31.33 27.39 6.99
CA LEU A 810 30.78 27.82 5.70
C LEU A 810 31.76 27.61 4.53
N SER A 811 32.98 27.15 4.81
CA SER A 811 33.97 26.77 3.78
C SER A 811 33.56 25.49 3.05
N ASP A 812 33.79 25.43 1.74
CA ASP A 812 33.46 24.27 0.89
C ASP A 812 34.58 23.21 0.81
N ILE A 813 35.82 23.59 1.15
CA ILE A 813 36.94 22.68 1.31
C ILE A 813 37.65 23.09 2.59
N VAL A 814 37.81 22.14 3.50
CA VAL A 814 38.75 22.18 4.61
C VAL A 814 39.64 20.93 4.50
N ASN A 815 40.63 20.81 5.37
CA ASN A 815 41.47 19.63 5.47
C ASN A 815 41.13 18.88 6.76
N ALA A 816 40.67 17.63 6.62
CA ALA A 816 40.03 16.76 7.62
C ALA A 816 40.76 16.47 8.97
N ASN A 817 41.79 17.25 9.32
CA ASN A 817 42.54 17.21 10.58
C ASN A 817 42.65 18.60 11.27
N ASP A 818 41.92 19.65 10.84
CA ASP A 818 42.02 20.99 11.46
C ASP A 818 40.99 21.29 12.58
N GLY A 819 39.94 20.46 12.69
CA GLY A 819 38.94 20.55 13.76
C GLY A 819 37.64 21.27 13.41
N VAL A 820 37.39 21.62 12.14
CA VAL A 820 36.04 22.03 11.67
C VAL A 820 35.53 21.14 10.54
N LEU A 821 34.22 21.06 10.36
CA LEU A 821 33.56 20.17 9.40
C LEU A 821 32.75 20.97 8.37
N SER A 822 33.15 20.91 7.10
CA SER A 822 32.37 21.48 5.99
C SER A 822 31.20 20.58 5.57
N LEU A 823 30.23 21.15 4.86
CA LEU A 823 29.16 20.38 4.19
C LEU A 823 29.72 19.31 3.23
N ARG A 824 30.88 19.55 2.60
CA ARG A 824 31.52 18.59 1.71
C ARG A 824 32.10 17.41 2.48
N GLU A 825 32.75 17.67 3.61
CA GLU A 825 33.26 16.62 4.50
C GLU A 825 32.11 15.86 5.16
N ALA A 826 31.05 16.54 5.62
CA ALA A 826 29.85 15.90 6.17
C ALA A 826 29.17 14.93 5.18
N ILE A 827 28.99 15.32 3.91
CA ILE A 827 28.49 14.41 2.86
C ILE A 827 29.48 13.27 2.56
N THR A 828 30.79 13.49 2.75
CA THR A 828 31.80 12.44 2.58
C THR A 828 31.82 11.45 3.75
N VAL A 829 31.50 11.90 4.97
CA VAL A 829 31.30 11.04 6.15
C VAL A 829 30.03 10.21 5.98
N ALA A 830 28.91 10.81 5.61
CA ALA A 830 27.65 10.10 5.33
C ALA A 830 27.78 9.06 4.20
N ALA A 831 28.63 9.34 3.20
CA ALA A 831 28.95 8.38 2.13
C ALA A 831 29.96 7.27 2.54
N ALA A 832 30.50 7.31 3.76
CA ALA A 832 31.49 6.34 4.25
C ALA A 832 30.92 5.35 5.29
N THR A 833 29.81 5.67 5.96
CA THR A 833 29.14 4.82 6.95
C THR A 833 27.65 4.70 6.64
N PRO A 834 27.21 3.74 5.80
CA PRO A 834 25.81 3.64 5.38
C PRO A 834 24.82 3.60 6.55
N GLY A 835 24.01 4.65 6.67
CA GLY A 835 23.01 4.86 7.71
C GLY A 835 22.15 6.09 7.39
N ASN A 836 21.12 6.35 8.20
CA ASN A 836 20.24 7.52 8.01
C ASN A 836 20.89 8.79 8.58
N ASP A 837 22.00 9.21 7.96
CA ASP A 837 22.85 10.30 8.47
C ASP A 837 22.21 11.67 8.23
N VAL A 838 21.85 12.35 9.32
CA VAL A 838 21.26 13.68 9.32
C VAL A 838 22.36 14.74 9.35
N ILE A 839 22.61 15.37 8.21
CA ILE A 839 23.46 16.56 8.12
C ILE A 839 22.67 17.78 8.57
N SER A 840 23.14 18.43 9.64
CA SER A 840 22.63 19.71 10.15
C SER A 840 23.74 20.77 10.15
N PHE A 841 23.41 22.01 10.54
CA PHE A 841 24.36 23.13 10.56
C PHE A 841 24.35 23.85 11.91
N ASP A 842 25.54 24.19 12.42
CA ASP A 842 25.68 24.91 13.69
C ASP A 842 24.98 26.29 13.62
N ALA A 843 24.01 26.49 14.51
CA ALA A 843 23.23 27.72 14.63
C ALA A 843 24.11 28.98 14.86
N ALA A 844 25.28 28.81 15.48
CA ALA A 844 26.24 29.91 15.68
C ALA A 844 26.71 30.53 14.35
N LEU A 845 26.86 29.72 13.29
CA LEU A 845 27.25 30.19 11.95
C LEU A 845 26.32 31.28 11.42
N PHE A 846 25.01 31.11 11.65
CA PHE A 846 23.96 31.99 11.12
C PHE A 846 23.75 33.19 12.03
N SER A 847 23.58 32.98 13.34
CA SER A 847 23.31 34.06 14.31
C SER A 847 22.16 35.00 13.87
N GLY A 848 21.11 34.43 13.25
CA GLY A 848 19.98 35.18 12.68
C GLY A 848 20.27 35.94 11.37
N THR A 849 21.39 35.64 10.69
CA THR A 849 21.78 36.26 9.42
C THR A 849 21.95 35.24 8.30
N SER A 850 21.60 35.63 7.07
CA SER A 850 21.75 34.79 5.88
C SER A 850 23.22 34.58 5.53
N ARG A 851 23.58 33.33 5.18
CA ARG A 851 24.95 32.88 4.88
C ARG A 851 25.02 32.17 3.54
N THR A 852 26.24 32.04 3.00
CA THR A 852 26.46 31.38 1.71
C THR A 852 27.66 30.43 1.75
N ILE A 853 27.41 29.14 1.58
CA ILE A 853 28.44 28.16 1.23
C ILE A 853 28.71 28.31 -0.27
N THR A 854 29.96 28.63 -0.61
CA THR A 854 30.35 28.91 -2.00
C THR A 854 31.20 27.77 -2.53
N LEU A 855 30.69 27.02 -3.52
CA LEU A 855 31.37 25.83 -4.02
C LEU A 855 32.61 26.18 -4.83
N THR A 856 33.67 25.42 -4.60
CA THR A 856 35.02 25.54 -5.16
C THR A 856 35.60 24.19 -5.60
N GLY A 857 35.28 23.10 -4.89
CA GLY A 857 35.70 21.73 -5.20
C GLY A 857 34.92 21.03 -6.33
N GLY A 858 34.02 21.74 -7.01
CA GLY A 858 33.07 21.17 -7.96
C GLY A 858 31.75 20.77 -7.26
N PRO A 859 30.96 19.84 -7.84
CA PRO A 859 29.72 19.40 -7.21
C PRO A 859 30.01 18.70 -5.87
N LEU A 860 29.07 18.84 -4.93
CA LEU A 860 28.89 17.90 -3.83
C LEU A 860 28.38 16.59 -4.43
N LYS A 861 28.86 15.45 -3.92
CA LYS A 861 28.58 14.14 -4.49
C LYS A 861 28.08 13.21 -3.41
N TYR A 862 26.88 12.70 -3.59
CA TYR A 862 26.40 11.53 -2.86
C TYR A 862 26.17 10.44 -3.91
N LEU A 863 27.07 9.47 -3.95
CA LEU A 863 27.02 8.36 -4.88
C LEU A 863 26.89 7.11 -4.02
N GLY A 864 25.78 6.39 -4.20
CA GLY A 864 25.57 5.12 -3.54
C GLY A 864 26.60 4.07 -3.96
N ASN A 865 26.57 2.95 -3.26
CA ASN A 865 27.27 1.75 -3.65
C ASN A 865 26.50 1.04 -4.77
N ALA A 866 27.23 0.45 -5.72
CA ALA A 866 26.64 -0.23 -6.87
C ALA A 866 25.58 -1.27 -6.45
N PRO A 867 24.49 -1.44 -7.20
CA PRO A 867 23.21 -1.97 -6.71
C PRO A 867 23.33 -3.30 -5.96
N GLY A 868 22.88 -3.29 -4.71
CA GLY A 868 22.94 -4.42 -3.77
C GLY A 868 23.30 -4.04 -2.33
N GLY A 869 23.70 -2.79 -2.06
CA GLY A 869 23.86 -2.27 -0.70
C GLY A 869 22.56 -1.71 -0.11
N VAL A 870 22.40 -1.82 1.21
CA VAL A 870 21.39 -1.06 1.97
C VAL A 870 21.96 0.35 2.24
N ASP A 871 21.98 1.18 1.21
CA ASP A 871 22.44 2.56 1.33
C ASP A 871 21.39 3.38 2.11
N GLY A 872 21.80 3.96 3.24
CA GLY A 872 20.95 4.78 4.09
C GLY A 872 20.59 6.12 3.46
N VAL A 873 19.62 6.81 4.07
CA VAL A 873 19.11 8.09 3.55
C VAL A 873 20.02 9.25 3.96
N LEU A 874 20.60 9.95 2.98
CA LEU A 874 21.23 11.24 3.24
C LEU A 874 20.17 12.31 3.48
N ILE A 875 20.06 12.81 4.71
CA ILE A 875 19.13 13.88 5.07
C ILE A 875 19.92 15.16 5.28
N ILE A 876 19.75 16.16 4.40
CA ILE A 876 20.34 17.50 4.57
C ILE A 876 19.28 18.45 5.11
N ASN A 877 19.29 18.66 6.43
CA ASN A 877 18.41 19.60 7.12
C ASN A 877 19.04 20.99 7.19
N GLY A 878 18.71 21.85 6.22
CA GLY A 878 19.10 23.25 6.21
C GLY A 878 18.35 24.08 7.27
N PRO A 879 18.94 25.17 7.78
CA PRO A 879 18.33 26.03 8.80
C PRO A 879 17.16 26.91 8.29
N GLY A 880 16.70 26.69 7.05
CA GLY A 880 15.72 27.51 6.34
C GLY A 880 16.34 28.24 5.14
N ALA A 881 15.60 28.28 4.01
CA ALA A 881 16.16 28.73 2.74
C ALA A 881 16.63 30.19 2.73
N ASP A 882 16.00 31.06 3.54
CA ASP A 882 16.43 32.45 3.76
C ASP A 882 17.78 32.55 4.52
N LEU A 883 18.12 31.54 5.33
CA LEU A 883 19.33 31.53 6.16
C LEU A 883 20.54 30.86 5.49
N LEU A 884 20.35 29.83 4.66
CA LEU A 884 21.45 29.13 3.99
C LEU A 884 21.31 29.10 2.47
N THR A 885 22.27 29.73 1.78
CA THR A 885 22.49 29.59 0.33
C THR A 885 23.67 28.68 0.01
N ILE A 886 23.52 27.77 -0.95
CA ILE A 886 24.62 27.00 -1.57
C ILE A 886 24.80 27.49 -3.02
N ASN A 887 26.02 27.96 -3.35
CA ASN A 887 26.27 28.74 -4.57
C ASN A 887 27.36 28.16 -5.50
N GLY A 888 26.97 27.80 -6.73
CA GLY A 888 27.85 27.24 -7.78
C GLY A 888 28.53 28.27 -8.69
N ARG A 889 28.28 29.56 -8.45
CA ARG A 889 28.91 30.74 -9.09
C ARG A 889 28.72 30.86 -10.61
N GLY A 890 27.80 30.11 -11.20
CA GLY A 890 27.64 29.95 -12.65
C GLY A 890 28.74 29.08 -13.28
N THR A 891 29.49 28.33 -12.47
CA THR A 891 30.69 27.58 -12.90
C THR A 891 30.67 26.09 -12.57
N SER A 892 29.95 25.67 -11.53
CA SER A 892 29.80 24.27 -11.13
C SER A 892 28.33 23.89 -11.00
N GLN A 893 28.02 22.62 -11.23
CA GLN A 893 26.84 21.94 -10.73
C GLN A 893 26.91 21.89 -9.19
N LEU A 894 25.77 21.86 -8.49
CA LEU A 894 25.75 21.88 -7.01
C LEU A 894 25.83 20.48 -6.43
N PHE A 895 24.93 19.58 -6.86
CA PHE A 895 24.86 18.20 -6.39
C PHE A 895 24.85 17.20 -7.56
N GLN A 896 25.54 16.08 -7.37
CA GLN A 896 25.37 14.86 -8.14
C GLN A 896 24.90 13.76 -7.19
N ILE A 897 23.74 13.18 -7.48
CA ILE A 897 23.12 12.08 -6.74
C ILE A 897 22.96 10.91 -7.72
N ALA A 898 23.40 9.72 -7.32
CA ALA A 898 23.28 8.52 -8.12
C ALA A 898 23.20 7.29 -7.21
N GLU A 899 22.36 6.32 -7.58
CA GLU A 899 22.25 5.01 -6.92
C GLU A 899 21.90 5.08 -5.43
N ALA A 900 21.29 6.19 -4.98
CA ALA A 900 21.02 6.48 -3.57
C ALA A 900 19.72 7.29 -3.36
N THR A 901 19.22 7.29 -2.13
CA THR A 901 18.09 8.12 -1.67
C THR A 901 18.62 9.33 -0.91
N ALA A 902 18.05 10.51 -1.17
CA ALA A 902 18.42 11.74 -0.46
C ALA A 902 17.22 12.66 -0.23
N GLU A 903 17.25 13.35 0.91
CA GLU A 903 16.32 14.41 1.27
C GLU A 903 17.09 15.72 1.46
N ILE A 904 16.57 16.81 0.90
CA ILE A 904 17.18 18.14 1.02
C ILE A 904 16.09 19.11 1.45
N SER A 905 16.22 19.69 2.65
CA SER A 905 15.27 20.64 3.21
C SER A 905 15.92 22.01 3.50
N GLY A 906 15.11 23.07 3.45
CA GLY A 906 15.48 24.35 4.05
C GLY A 906 16.73 25.05 3.49
N VAL A 907 16.98 25.00 2.17
CA VAL A 907 18.14 25.65 1.52
C VAL A 907 17.82 26.41 0.22
N THR A 908 18.52 27.53 0.00
CA THR A 908 18.56 28.20 -1.30
C THR A 908 19.69 27.60 -2.17
N LEU A 909 19.33 27.05 -3.33
CA LEU A 909 20.25 26.42 -4.29
C LEU A 909 20.40 27.30 -5.53
N THR A 910 21.57 27.91 -5.71
CA THR A 910 21.78 28.94 -6.75
C THR A 910 23.09 28.86 -7.51
N GLY A 911 23.11 29.46 -8.71
CA GLY A 911 24.30 29.56 -9.55
C GLY A 911 24.82 28.21 -10.06
N GLY A 912 24.03 27.15 -9.96
CA GLY A 912 24.36 25.85 -10.51
C GLY A 912 24.48 25.90 -12.04
N TYR A 913 25.58 25.41 -12.61
CA TYR A 913 25.80 25.38 -14.05
C TYR A 913 26.45 24.08 -14.53
N THR A 914 25.84 23.45 -15.55
CA THR A 914 26.37 22.25 -16.18
C THR A 914 26.31 22.30 -17.72
N ARG A 915 27.22 21.55 -18.36
CA ARG A 915 27.14 21.24 -19.79
C ARG A 915 26.25 20.02 -20.10
N ALA A 916 25.91 19.23 -19.07
CA ALA A 916 24.99 18.10 -19.14
C ALA A 916 23.58 18.54 -18.68
N ASN A 917 22.87 17.69 -17.94
CA ASN A 917 21.52 17.94 -17.42
C ASN A 917 21.61 18.30 -15.91
N GLY A 918 20.65 19.06 -15.38
CA GLY A 918 20.57 19.38 -13.95
C GLY A 918 21.55 20.46 -13.52
N GLY A 919 21.15 21.74 -13.60
CA GLY A 919 22.03 22.86 -13.25
C GLY A 919 22.41 22.90 -11.77
N ALA A 920 21.43 22.74 -10.88
CA ALA A 920 21.65 22.57 -9.44
C ALA A 920 21.94 21.11 -9.12
N ILE A 921 20.95 20.24 -9.29
CA ILE A 921 21.00 18.81 -8.93
C ILE A 921 20.87 17.96 -10.19
N GLN A 922 21.73 16.96 -10.33
CA GLN A 922 21.49 15.85 -11.26
C GLN A 922 21.34 14.55 -10.46
N LEU A 923 20.16 13.96 -10.58
CA LEU A 923 19.80 12.63 -10.09
C LEU A 923 19.97 11.63 -11.25
N GLN A 924 20.76 10.57 -11.08
CA GLN A 924 21.08 9.60 -12.14
C GLN A 924 20.38 8.24 -11.98
N SER A 925 19.90 7.98 -10.76
CA SER A 925 19.11 6.84 -10.31
C SER A 925 18.78 7.07 -8.83
N GLY A 926 17.74 6.41 -8.30
CA GLY A 926 17.32 6.54 -6.90
C GLY A 926 16.27 7.64 -6.67
N PHE A 927 16.06 8.00 -5.40
CA PHE A 927 14.96 8.86 -4.96
C PHE A 927 15.47 10.21 -4.44
N LEU A 928 14.72 11.28 -4.72
CA LEU A 928 15.02 12.62 -4.22
C LEU A 928 13.76 13.31 -3.72
N THR A 929 13.71 13.56 -2.40
CA THR A 929 12.76 14.49 -1.78
C THR A 929 13.40 15.86 -1.66
N VAL A 930 12.68 16.92 -2.05
CA VAL A 930 13.09 18.30 -1.76
C VAL A 930 11.93 19.07 -1.13
N ALA A 931 12.17 19.62 0.06
CA ALA A 931 11.21 20.39 0.85
C ALA A 931 11.74 21.79 1.16
N ASP A 932 10.87 22.80 1.27
CA ASP A 932 11.21 24.13 1.80
C ASP A 932 12.44 24.82 1.16
N CYS A 933 12.70 24.56 -0.13
CA CYS A 933 13.91 24.97 -0.84
C CYS A 933 13.66 26.01 -1.94
N VAL A 934 14.67 26.82 -2.24
CA VAL A 934 14.62 27.85 -3.30
C VAL A 934 15.67 27.58 -4.38
N PHE A 935 15.25 27.06 -5.54
CA PHE A 935 16.09 26.89 -6.71
C PHE A 935 16.07 28.15 -7.57
N THR A 936 17.15 28.95 -7.54
CA THR A 936 17.18 30.23 -8.28
C THR A 936 18.38 30.40 -9.21
N ALA A 937 18.11 30.86 -10.44
CA ALA A 937 19.10 31.16 -11.49
C ALA A 937 20.05 30.00 -11.92
N ASN A 938 19.64 28.74 -11.73
CA ASN A 938 20.41 27.56 -12.15
C ASN A 938 20.25 27.29 -13.66
N ARG A 939 21.27 26.68 -14.29
CA ARG A 939 21.30 26.52 -15.75
C ARG A 939 21.97 25.25 -16.29
N ALA A 940 21.27 24.54 -17.16
CA ALA A 940 21.78 23.39 -17.92
C ALA A 940 21.96 23.70 -19.43
N ARG A 941 22.94 23.05 -20.06
CA ARG A 941 22.99 22.96 -21.54
C ARG A 941 22.21 21.77 -22.11
N GLY A 942 21.97 20.76 -21.29
CA GLY A 942 21.01 19.70 -21.55
C GLY A 942 19.61 20.08 -21.06
N ASP A 943 18.97 19.11 -20.44
CA ASP A 943 17.62 19.19 -19.87
C ASP A 943 17.68 19.49 -18.36
N GLY A 944 16.60 20.00 -17.76
CA GLY A 944 16.53 20.26 -16.31
C GLY A 944 17.42 21.43 -15.84
N GLY A 945 16.93 22.67 -15.92
CA GLY A 945 17.73 23.85 -15.59
C GLY A 945 18.12 23.95 -14.11
N ALA A 946 17.27 23.50 -13.20
CA ALA A 946 17.57 23.28 -11.78
C ALA A 946 17.83 21.80 -11.50
N ILE A 947 16.81 20.94 -11.65
CA ILE A 947 16.89 19.50 -11.38
C ILE A 947 16.77 18.73 -12.70
N ALA A 948 17.62 17.72 -12.88
CA ALA A 948 17.37 16.67 -13.85
C ALA A 948 17.33 15.30 -13.15
N SER A 949 16.16 14.67 -13.16
CA SER A 949 16.03 13.22 -13.01
C SER A 949 16.42 12.58 -14.36
N THR A 950 17.34 11.63 -14.25
CA THR A 950 17.83 10.78 -15.33
C THR A 950 17.97 9.36 -14.79
N GLY A 951 17.86 8.35 -15.65
CA GLY A 951 17.70 6.96 -15.20
C GLY A 951 16.38 6.73 -14.45
N ILE A 952 16.19 5.50 -13.95
CA ILE A 952 15.03 5.14 -13.11
C ILE A 952 15.18 5.91 -11.79
N SER A 953 14.32 6.91 -11.61
CA SER A 953 14.36 7.82 -10.46
C SER A 953 13.02 8.51 -10.26
N SER A 954 12.59 8.64 -9.01
CA SER A 954 11.39 9.41 -8.64
C SER A 954 11.79 10.71 -7.95
N LEU A 955 10.98 11.75 -8.15
CA LEU A 955 11.28 13.11 -7.69
C LEU A 955 10.05 13.70 -6.99
N THR A 956 10.16 13.90 -5.68
CA THR A 956 9.13 14.53 -4.84
C THR A 956 9.58 15.95 -4.49
N VAL A 957 8.71 16.91 -4.74
CA VAL A 957 9.01 18.34 -4.57
C VAL A 957 7.86 19.00 -3.80
N ILE A 958 8.16 19.48 -2.59
CA ILE A 958 7.19 19.99 -1.61
C ILE A 958 7.57 21.41 -1.21
N ASN A 959 6.58 22.31 -1.10
CA ASN A 959 6.72 23.67 -0.56
C ASN A 959 7.96 24.45 -1.07
N SER A 960 8.30 24.30 -2.35
CA SER A 960 9.59 24.75 -2.92
C SER A 960 9.44 25.67 -4.13
N ASP A 961 10.40 26.58 -4.27
CA ASP A 961 10.35 27.73 -5.18
C ASP A 961 11.41 27.61 -6.29
N PHE A 962 10.97 27.54 -7.54
CA PHE A 962 11.81 27.45 -8.74
C PHE A 962 11.76 28.75 -9.52
N VAL A 963 12.77 29.61 -9.35
CA VAL A 963 12.78 30.98 -9.85
C VAL A 963 13.85 31.21 -10.92
N GLY A 964 13.42 31.45 -12.16
CA GLY A 964 14.30 31.92 -13.25
C GLY A 964 15.36 30.91 -13.72
N ASN A 965 15.13 29.61 -13.54
CA ASN A 965 16.05 28.55 -14.00
C ASN A 965 15.96 28.35 -15.51
N GLY A 966 17.04 27.84 -16.13
CA GLY A 966 17.16 27.77 -17.60
C GLY A 966 17.73 26.46 -18.16
N ALA A 967 16.96 25.78 -19.01
CA ALA A 967 17.44 24.63 -19.80
C ALA A 967 17.71 25.02 -21.25
N SER A 968 18.86 24.60 -21.79
CA SER A 968 19.16 24.84 -23.22
C SER A 968 18.50 23.81 -24.15
N LYS A 969 17.96 22.71 -23.61
CA LYS A 969 16.94 21.85 -24.22
C LYS A 969 15.58 22.08 -23.55
N SER A 970 15.08 21.10 -22.77
CA SER A 970 13.73 21.02 -22.19
C SER A 970 13.75 20.98 -20.66
N GLY A 971 12.61 21.31 -20.02
CA GLY A 971 12.49 21.34 -18.56
C GLY A 971 13.28 22.48 -17.93
N GLY A 972 12.80 23.71 -18.09
CA GLY A 972 13.54 24.92 -17.68
C GLY A 972 13.88 24.98 -16.19
N ALA A 973 13.04 24.41 -15.34
CA ALA A 973 13.36 24.07 -13.95
C ALA A 973 13.67 22.57 -13.81
N VAL A 974 12.73 21.69 -14.17
CA VAL A 974 12.80 20.26 -13.91
C VAL A 974 12.64 19.46 -15.21
N SER A 975 13.46 18.43 -15.41
CA SER A 975 13.16 17.35 -16.35
C SER A 975 13.30 16.01 -15.64
N ALA A 976 12.35 15.10 -15.85
CA ALA A 976 12.52 13.69 -15.56
C ALA A 976 12.71 12.88 -16.84
N ALA A 977 13.26 11.67 -16.72
CA ALA A 977 13.44 10.73 -17.82
C ALA A 977 12.44 9.57 -17.76
N THR A 978 12.25 9.00 -16.58
CA THR A 978 11.25 7.99 -16.20
C THR A 978 10.84 8.25 -14.74
N GLY A 979 10.05 7.37 -14.12
CA GLY A 979 9.62 7.50 -12.72
C GLY A 979 8.58 8.58 -12.48
N THR A 980 8.08 8.68 -11.24
CA THR A 980 7.00 9.61 -10.90
C THR A 980 7.55 10.96 -10.46
N ILE A 981 6.95 12.04 -10.95
CA ILE A 981 7.17 13.40 -10.44
C ILE A 981 5.97 13.79 -9.57
N VAL A 982 6.20 14.09 -8.29
CA VAL A 982 5.20 14.71 -7.40
C VAL A 982 5.60 16.16 -7.15
N VAL A 983 4.66 17.07 -7.33
CA VAL A 983 4.83 18.51 -7.14
C VAL A 983 3.70 19.06 -6.29
N GLU A 984 4.00 19.41 -5.04
CA GLU A 984 3.05 19.73 -3.98
C GLU A 984 3.34 21.13 -3.40
N SER A 985 2.36 22.04 -3.38
CA SER A 985 2.48 23.38 -2.78
C SER A 985 3.66 24.24 -3.29
N CYS A 986 4.13 24.01 -4.53
CA CYS A 986 5.34 24.64 -5.08
C CYS A 986 5.06 25.88 -5.96
N SER A 987 6.07 26.73 -6.20
CA SER A 987 6.03 27.74 -7.27
C SER A 987 7.08 27.52 -8.34
N PHE A 988 6.66 27.62 -9.60
CA PHE A 988 7.52 27.64 -10.78
C PHE A 988 7.36 28.98 -11.48
N THR A 989 8.29 29.90 -11.22
CA THR A 989 8.20 31.29 -11.68
C THR A 989 9.33 31.66 -12.66
N ARG A 990 8.95 32.10 -13.87
CA ARG A 990 9.86 32.61 -14.92
C ARG A 990 10.95 31.63 -15.42
N ASN A 991 10.74 30.32 -15.30
CA ASN A 991 11.68 29.32 -15.81
C ASN A 991 11.59 29.22 -17.35
N ALA A 992 12.69 28.85 -18.00
CA ALA A 992 12.78 28.88 -19.46
C ALA A 992 13.49 27.67 -20.10
N ALA A 993 12.87 27.12 -21.16
CA ALA A 993 13.42 26.06 -21.99
C ALA A 993 13.51 26.51 -23.46
N THR A 994 14.59 26.19 -24.19
CA THR A 994 14.64 26.48 -25.64
C THR A 994 13.82 25.50 -26.49
N HIS A 995 13.57 24.32 -25.93
CA HIS A 995 12.69 23.30 -26.48
C HIS A 995 11.37 23.31 -25.71
N ASP A 996 11.10 22.29 -24.90
CA ASP A 996 9.76 22.00 -24.41
C ASP A 996 9.71 21.97 -22.87
N GLY A 997 8.57 22.33 -22.27
CA GLY A 997 8.42 22.36 -20.81
C GLY A 997 9.20 23.51 -20.18
N GLY A 998 8.65 24.73 -20.24
CA GLY A 998 9.33 25.93 -19.73
C GLY A 998 9.63 25.87 -18.23
N ALA A 999 8.78 25.21 -17.45
CA ALA A 999 9.08 24.78 -16.08
C ALA A 999 9.46 23.30 -16.04
N ILE A 1000 8.52 22.41 -16.37
CA ILE A 1000 8.67 20.97 -16.20
C ILE A 1000 8.56 20.24 -17.54
N ARG A 1001 9.44 19.27 -17.77
CA ARG A 1001 9.31 18.31 -18.88
C ARG A 1001 9.34 16.87 -18.35
N ASN A 1002 8.20 16.19 -18.49
CA ASN A 1002 8.12 14.75 -18.37
C ASN A 1002 8.45 14.08 -19.73
N ALA A 1003 9.06 12.91 -19.67
CA ALA A 1003 9.53 12.12 -20.80
C ALA A 1003 8.70 10.86 -21.02
N SER A 1004 8.43 10.06 -19.98
CA SER A 1004 7.56 8.89 -20.05
C SER A 1004 7.02 8.37 -18.71
N GLY A 1005 7.27 9.07 -17.60
CA GLY A 1005 6.72 8.70 -16.29
C GLY A 1005 5.33 9.27 -16.05
N SER A 1006 4.84 9.24 -14.82
CA SER A 1006 3.60 9.93 -14.41
C SER A 1006 3.93 11.23 -13.69
N ILE A 1007 3.04 12.22 -13.74
CA ILE A 1007 3.21 13.48 -12.99
C ILE A 1007 1.92 13.89 -12.26
N ARG A 1008 2.02 14.04 -10.93
CA ARG A 1008 1.00 14.62 -10.06
C ARG A 1008 1.41 16.03 -9.64
N VAL A 1009 0.49 16.98 -9.78
CA VAL A 1009 0.67 18.39 -9.41
C VAL A 1009 -0.50 18.80 -8.51
N SER A 1010 -0.23 19.14 -7.26
CA SER A 1010 -1.23 19.56 -6.26
C SER A 1010 -0.85 20.92 -5.66
N ALA A 1011 -1.85 21.76 -5.37
CA ALA A 1011 -1.73 23.06 -4.69
C ALA A 1011 -0.68 24.04 -5.26
N SER A 1012 -0.26 23.87 -6.52
CA SER A 1012 0.99 24.45 -7.04
C SER A 1012 0.77 25.55 -8.09
N THR A 1013 1.75 26.45 -8.22
CA THR A 1013 1.67 27.63 -9.09
C THR A 1013 2.72 27.63 -10.20
N PHE A 1014 2.32 27.91 -11.43
CA PHE A 1014 3.18 27.95 -12.62
C PHE A 1014 3.00 29.28 -13.33
N THR A 1015 3.94 30.21 -13.16
CA THR A 1015 3.77 31.62 -13.50
C THR A 1015 4.86 32.15 -14.44
N ASN A 1016 4.46 32.68 -15.60
CA ASN A 1016 5.35 33.28 -16.61
C ASN A 1016 6.48 32.36 -17.14
N ASN A 1017 6.29 31.04 -17.17
CA ASN A 1017 7.29 30.11 -17.72
C ASN A 1017 7.23 30.09 -19.27
N VAL A 1018 8.37 29.81 -19.92
CA VAL A 1018 8.53 29.99 -21.37
C VAL A 1018 9.18 28.77 -22.05
N ALA A 1019 8.49 28.19 -23.03
CA ALA A 1019 9.00 27.14 -23.91
C ALA A 1019 9.26 27.65 -25.33
N GLY A 1020 10.46 27.41 -25.85
CA GLY A 1020 10.84 27.72 -27.22
C GLY A 1020 10.18 26.84 -28.29
N LYS A 1021 9.50 25.76 -27.88
CA LYS A 1021 8.60 24.91 -28.66
C LYS A 1021 7.24 24.80 -27.96
N SER A 1022 6.98 23.73 -27.19
CA SER A 1022 5.65 23.40 -26.67
C SER A 1022 5.63 23.13 -25.16
N GLY A 1023 4.47 23.35 -24.52
CA GLY A 1023 4.30 23.22 -23.07
C GLY A 1023 5.00 24.35 -22.32
N GLY A 1024 4.40 25.55 -22.32
CA GLY A 1024 5.03 26.76 -21.76
C GLY A 1024 5.34 26.66 -20.26
N ALA A 1025 4.50 25.95 -19.50
CA ALA A 1025 4.84 25.46 -18.17
C ALA A 1025 5.27 24.00 -18.23
N LEU A 1026 4.34 23.11 -18.64
CA LEU A 1026 4.47 21.67 -18.53
C LEU A 1026 4.46 21.02 -19.91
N ARG A 1027 5.47 20.21 -20.21
CA ARG A 1027 5.48 19.31 -21.35
C ARG A 1027 5.37 17.87 -20.86
N ASN A 1028 4.31 17.18 -21.25
CA ASN A 1028 4.23 15.73 -21.21
C ASN A 1028 4.67 15.11 -22.53
N SER A 1029 5.24 13.91 -22.49
CA SER A 1029 5.77 13.21 -23.67
C SER A 1029 5.28 11.76 -23.77
N ALA A 1030 5.03 11.09 -22.63
CA ALA A 1030 4.24 9.88 -22.43
C ALA A 1030 3.92 9.74 -20.92
N GLY A 1031 3.03 8.80 -20.55
CA GLY A 1031 2.50 8.67 -19.19
C GLY A 1031 1.41 9.70 -18.84
N THR A 1032 0.81 9.60 -17.65
CA THR A 1032 -0.36 10.40 -17.25
C THR A 1032 0.00 11.74 -16.59
N ILE A 1033 -0.95 12.66 -16.61
CA ILE A 1033 -0.88 13.95 -15.91
C ILE A 1033 -2.10 14.06 -14.98
N VAL A 1034 -1.88 14.30 -13.69
CA VAL A 1034 -2.92 14.68 -12.72
C VAL A 1034 -2.60 16.08 -12.20
N ILE A 1035 -3.59 16.98 -12.23
CA ILE A 1035 -3.46 18.37 -11.78
C ILE A 1035 -4.64 18.70 -10.85
N ALA A 1036 -4.37 18.87 -9.56
CA ALA A 1036 -5.35 19.27 -8.55
C ALA A 1036 -5.01 20.67 -7.98
N ASP A 1037 -6.03 21.48 -7.73
CA ASP A 1037 -5.96 22.74 -6.95
C ASP A 1037 -4.83 23.71 -7.36
N SER A 1038 -4.45 23.69 -8.66
CA SER A 1038 -3.23 24.31 -9.15
C SER A 1038 -3.49 25.44 -10.16
N SER A 1039 -2.56 26.37 -10.27
CA SER A 1039 -2.71 27.61 -11.06
C SER A 1039 -1.60 27.80 -12.09
N PHE A 1040 -1.97 27.78 -13.37
CA PHE A 1040 -1.09 28.01 -14.51
C PHE A 1040 -1.37 29.39 -15.11
N SER A 1041 -0.51 30.37 -14.81
CA SER A 1041 -0.69 31.77 -15.22
C SER A 1041 0.38 32.30 -16.20
N ALA A 1042 -0.08 32.98 -17.27
CA ALA A 1042 0.77 33.74 -18.20
C ALA A 1042 1.92 32.95 -18.87
N ASN A 1043 1.84 31.62 -18.94
CA ASN A 1043 2.88 30.77 -19.53
C ASN A 1043 2.82 30.82 -21.06
N GLN A 1044 3.97 30.61 -21.73
CA GLN A 1044 4.11 30.90 -23.16
C GLN A 1044 4.84 29.79 -23.92
N ALA A 1045 4.20 29.29 -24.98
CA ALA A 1045 4.79 28.33 -25.91
C ALA A 1045 4.88 28.94 -27.33
N LYS A 1046 6.05 28.86 -27.98
CA LYS A 1046 6.21 29.37 -29.36
C LYS A 1046 5.48 28.52 -30.41
N LEU A 1047 5.16 27.28 -30.08
CA LEU A 1047 4.36 26.36 -30.87
C LEU A 1047 3.05 26.10 -30.14
N ASP A 1048 2.95 25.06 -29.32
CA ASP A 1048 1.65 24.53 -28.89
C ASP A 1048 1.57 24.27 -27.37
N GLY A 1049 0.38 24.41 -26.77
CA GLY A 1049 0.18 24.20 -25.33
C GLY A 1049 0.83 25.29 -24.49
N GLY A 1050 0.18 26.45 -24.36
CA GLY A 1050 0.76 27.62 -23.68
C GLY A 1050 1.03 27.39 -22.20
N ALA A 1051 0.19 26.63 -21.50
CA ALA A 1051 0.50 26.03 -20.21
C ALA A 1051 1.00 24.59 -20.39
N VAL A 1052 0.12 23.71 -20.91
CA VAL A 1052 0.32 22.26 -20.96
C VAL A 1052 0.32 21.75 -22.40
N TYR A 1053 1.32 20.94 -22.76
CA TYR A 1053 1.28 20.11 -23.97
C TYR A 1053 1.28 18.64 -23.56
N ASN A 1054 0.27 17.89 -23.98
CA ASN A 1054 0.22 16.43 -23.90
C ASN A 1054 0.46 15.78 -25.28
N ALA A 1055 1.12 14.63 -25.26
CA ALA A 1055 1.65 13.96 -26.44
C ALA A 1055 1.06 12.56 -26.72
N SER A 1056 0.62 11.82 -25.69
CA SER A 1056 0.19 10.42 -25.84
C SER A 1056 -0.65 9.86 -24.67
N GLY A 1057 -0.39 10.23 -23.41
CA GLY A 1057 -1.15 9.73 -22.25
C GLY A 1057 -2.49 10.44 -21.98
N GLN A 1058 -3.09 10.21 -20.81
CA GLN A 1058 -4.29 10.91 -20.31
C GLN A 1058 -3.92 12.21 -19.58
N VAL A 1059 -4.87 13.15 -19.48
CA VAL A 1059 -4.77 14.33 -18.62
C VAL A 1059 -6.02 14.47 -17.75
N THR A 1060 -5.88 14.50 -16.44
CA THR A 1060 -6.96 14.84 -15.51
C THR A 1060 -6.60 16.15 -14.82
N ALA A 1061 -7.52 17.12 -14.83
CA ALA A 1061 -7.42 18.32 -14.02
C ALA A 1061 -8.69 18.52 -13.18
N SER A 1062 -8.52 18.76 -11.89
CA SER A 1062 -9.56 19.07 -10.90
C SER A 1062 -9.28 20.42 -10.24
N ALA A 1063 -10.32 21.20 -9.95
CA ALA A 1063 -10.27 22.46 -9.17
C ALA A 1063 -9.24 23.52 -9.66
N SER A 1064 -8.74 23.40 -10.89
CA SER A 1064 -7.51 24.07 -11.33
C SER A 1064 -7.73 25.22 -12.30
N THR A 1065 -6.86 26.22 -12.24
CA THR A 1065 -6.94 27.45 -13.03
C THR A 1065 -5.88 27.51 -14.13
N PHE A 1066 -6.28 27.82 -15.35
CA PHE A 1066 -5.41 28.09 -16.50
C PHE A 1066 -5.71 29.49 -17.03
N ALA A 1067 -4.93 30.49 -16.63
CA ALA A 1067 -5.19 31.91 -16.89
C ALA A 1067 -4.15 32.59 -17.80
N ASN A 1068 -4.60 33.28 -18.85
CA ASN A 1068 -3.80 34.14 -19.73
C ASN A 1068 -2.60 33.45 -20.42
N ASN A 1069 -2.62 32.12 -20.57
CA ASN A 1069 -1.55 31.37 -21.23
C ASN A 1069 -1.62 31.55 -22.76
N SER A 1070 -0.49 31.41 -23.45
CA SER A 1070 -0.42 31.68 -24.89
C SER A 1070 0.38 30.67 -25.71
N ALA A 1071 -0.16 30.30 -26.87
CA ALA A 1071 0.44 29.38 -27.82
C ALA A 1071 0.62 30.04 -29.20
N GLY A 1072 1.83 29.94 -29.77
CA GLY A 1072 2.17 30.44 -31.09
C GLY A 1072 1.49 29.70 -32.26
N LYS A 1073 0.82 28.59 -31.98
CA LYS A 1073 -0.05 27.80 -32.85
C LYS A 1073 -1.35 27.44 -32.11
N ASN A 1074 -1.41 26.29 -31.42
CA ASN A 1074 -2.66 25.70 -30.93
C ASN A 1074 -2.66 25.43 -29.42
N GLY A 1075 -3.84 25.46 -28.80
CA GLY A 1075 -4.02 25.14 -27.37
C GLY A 1075 -3.42 26.22 -26.49
N GLY A 1076 -4.09 27.37 -26.34
CA GLY A 1076 -3.56 28.52 -25.60
C GLY A 1076 -3.28 28.20 -24.13
N ALA A 1077 -4.13 27.37 -23.48
CA ALA A 1077 -3.80 26.69 -22.24
C ALA A 1077 -3.25 25.29 -22.52
N ILE A 1078 -4.07 24.41 -23.09
CA ILE A 1078 -3.81 22.97 -23.20
C ILE A 1078 -3.82 22.55 -24.67
N ARG A 1079 -2.81 21.81 -25.13
CA ARG A 1079 -2.92 21.01 -26.37
C ARG A 1079 -2.78 19.53 -26.07
N ASN A 1080 -3.81 18.75 -26.36
CA ASN A 1080 -3.78 17.30 -26.37
C ASN A 1080 -3.34 16.71 -27.71
N ALA A 1081 -2.65 15.57 -27.65
CA ALA A 1081 -2.64 14.55 -28.69
C ALA A 1081 -2.43 13.13 -28.13
N GLY A 1082 -2.90 12.92 -26.89
CA GLY A 1082 -2.95 11.60 -26.28
C GLY A 1082 -4.37 11.06 -26.20
N GLN A 1083 -4.64 10.41 -25.08
CA GLN A 1083 -5.93 9.84 -24.70
C GLN A 1083 -6.86 10.94 -24.16
N THR A 1084 -7.89 10.58 -23.39
CA THR A 1084 -8.90 11.49 -22.83
C THR A 1084 -8.29 12.65 -22.04
N ILE A 1085 -8.94 13.80 -22.09
CA ILE A 1085 -8.76 14.89 -21.11
C ILE A 1085 -10.03 15.03 -20.26
N THR A 1086 -9.87 14.94 -18.95
CA THR A 1086 -10.91 15.24 -17.95
C THR A 1086 -10.64 16.60 -17.31
N LEU A 1087 -11.64 17.48 -17.27
CA LEU A 1087 -11.60 18.80 -16.63
C LEU A 1087 -12.79 18.94 -15.66
N ALA A 1088 -12.57 18.78 -14.37
CA ALA A 1088 -13.59 18.94 -13.33
C ALA A 1088 -13.37 20.24 -12.55
N ASN A 1089 -14.42 21.04 -12.34
CA ASN A 1089 -14.36 22.30 -11.55
C ASN A 1089 -13.22 23.27 -11.97
N CYS A 1090 -12.81 23.26 -13.24
CA CYS A 1090 -11.63 23.99 -13.73
C CYS A 1090 -11.99 25.38 -14.29
N SER A 1091 -11.05 26.33 -14.22
CA SER A 1091 -11.21 27.69 -14.78
C SER A 1091 -10.18 28.00 -15.87
N LEU A 1092 -10.61 28.03 -17.13
CA LEU A 1092 -9.77 28.32 -18.29
C LEU A 1092 -10.11 29.72 -18.82
N SER A 1093 -9.32 30.72 -18.43
CA SER A 1093 -9.62 32.14 -18.68
C SER A 1093 -8.56 32.89 -19.50
N GLY A 1094 -9.00 33.71 -20.47
CA GLY A 1094 -8.14 34.66 -21.20
C GLY A 1094 -7.03 34.05 -22.07
N ASN A 1095 -7.04 32.73 -22.30
CA ASN A 1095 -5.97 32.03 -23.02
C ASN A 1095 -6.03 32.27 -24.53
N GLN A 1096 -4.88 32.22 -25.20
CA GLN A 1096 -4.73 32.70 -26.58
C GLN A 1096 -3.95 31.73 -27.47
N ALA A 1097 -4.58 31.26 -28.55
CA ALA A 1097 -3.94 30.46 -29.59
C ALA A 1097 -3.89 31.23 -30.92
N LYS A 1098 -2.72 31.35 -31.55
CA LYS A 1098 -2.61 32.06 -32.85
C LYS A 1098 -3.28 31.33 -34.02
N LEU A 1099 -3.59 30.05 -33.86
CA LEU A 1099 -4.33 29.23 -34.80
C LEU A 1099 -5.61 28.69 -34.15
N GLU A 1100 -5.59 27.58 -33.43
CA GLU A 1100 -6.82 26.88 -33.02
C GLU A 1100 -6.84 26.43 -31.55
N GLY A 1101 -8.03 26.41 -30.94
CA GLY A 1101 -8.22 26.02 -29.53
C GLY A 1101 -7.65 27.06 -28.57
N GLY A 1102 -8.37 28.17 -28.37
CA GLY A 1102 -7.88 29.29 -27.56
C GLY A 1102 -7.62 28.92 -26.11
N ALA A 1103 -8.43 28.05 -25.51
CA ALA A 1103 -8.10 27.33 -24.29
C ALA A 1103 -7.51 25.95 -24.61
N VAL A 1104 -8.31 25.08 -25.25
CA VAL A 1104 -8.00 23.66 -25.47
C VAL A 1104 -7.98 23.34 -26.97
N TYR A 1105 -6.89 22.74 -27.44
CA TYR A 1105 -6.85 22.03 -28.72
C TYR A 1105 -6.73 20.54 -28.47
N ASN A 1106 -7.74 19.77 -28.88
CA ASN A 1106 -7.76 18.30 -28.79
C ASN A 1106 -7.51 17.69 -30.18
N ALA A 1107 -6.43 16.91 -30.33
CA ALA A 1107 -6.09 16.24 -31.59
C ALA A 1107 -6.63 14.80 -31.70
N SER A 1108 -6.87 14.15 -30.56
CA SER A 1108 -7.16 12.72 -30.36
C SER A 1108 -7.75 12.54 -28.96
N GLY A 1109 -8.31 11.36 -28.65
CA GLY A 1109 -8.97 11.15 -27.36
C GLY A 1109 -10.28 11.92 -27.20
N GLN A 1110 -11.00 11.66 -26.11
CA GLN A 1110 -12.23 12.37 -25.74
C GLN A 1110 -11.90 13.62 -24.90
N ILE A 1111 -12.83 14.59 -24.85
CA ILE A 1111 -12.84 15.62 -23.81
C ILE A 1111 -14.05 15.36 -22.90
N ASN A 1112 -13.81 15.17 -21.60
CA ASN A 1112 -14.83 15.21 -20.57
C ASN A 1112 -14.63 16.50 -19.77
N ALA A 1113 -15.64 17.35 -19.65
CA ALA A 1113 -15.60 18.47 -18.73
C ALA A 1113 -16.88 18.55 -17.90
N SER A 1114 -16.71 18.67 -16.58
CA SER A 1114 -17.76 18.90 -15.60
C SER A 1114 -17.51 20.23 -14.89
N ASP A 1115 -18.58 21.01 -14.71
CA ASP A 1115 -18.66 22.20 -13.84
C ASP A 1115 -17.53 23.24 -14.09
N SER A 1116 -17.02 23.26 -15.32
CA SER A 1116 -15.82 23.99 -15.71
C SER A 1116 -16.14 25.23 -16.53
N THR A 1117 -15.34 26.29 -16.33
CA THR A 1117 -15.52 27.59 -16.97
C THR A 1117 -14.47 27.82 -18.06
N PHE A 1118 -14.92 28.31 -19.22
CA PHE A 1118 -14.08 28.69 -20.35
C PHE A 1118 -14.43 30.15 -20.71
N THR A 1119 -13.66 31.10 -20.19
CA THR A 1119 -14.02 32.53 -20.21
C THR A 1119 -13.03 33.38 -21.02
N SER A 1120 -13.53 34.14 -22.00
CA SER A 1120 -12.75 35.12 -22.77
C SER A 1120 -11.52 34.57 -23.50
N ASN A 1121 -11.51 33.29 -23.86
CA ASN A 1121 -10.41 32.68 -24.61
C ASN A 1121 -10.50 33.04 -26.11
N SER A 1122 -9.37 33.00 -26.83
CA SER A 1122 -9.32 33.46 -28.22
C SER A 1122 -8.47 32.59 -29.16
N ALA A 1123 -8.98 32.37 -30.37
CA ALA A 1123 -8.33 31.61 -31.43
C ALA A 1123 -8.18 32.46 -32.72
N GLY A 1124 -6.94 32.54 -33.24
CA GLY A 1124 -6.61 33.25 -34.47
C GLY A 1124 -7.20 32.61 -35.75
N ARG A 1125 -7.76 31.41 -35.66
CA ARG A 1125 -8.57 30.72 -36.67
C ARG A 1125 -9.88 30.19 -36.06
N SER A 1126 -9.89 29.04 -35.38
CA SER A 1126 -11.14 28.35 -35.00
C SER A 1126 -11.11 27.72 -33.60
N GLY A 1127 -12.27 27.59 -32.96
CA GLY A 1127 -12.41 27.04 -31.60
C GLY A 1127 -11.89 28.02 -30.55
N GLY A 1128 -12.65 29.08 -30.26
CA GLY A 1128 -12.19 30.16 -29.38
C GLY A 1128 -11.93 29.71 -27.94
N ALA A 1129 -12.72 28.77 -27.42
CA ALA A 1129 -12.37 27.98 -26.24
C ALA A 1129 -11.76 26.63 -26.66
N ILE A 1130 -12.56 25.78 -27.30
CA ILE A 1130 -12.23 24.39 -27.59
C ILE A 1130 -12.15 24.16 -29.11
N ARG A 1131 -11.09 23.52 -29.59
CA ARG A 1131 -11.07 22.86 -30.90
C ARG A 1131 -10.95 21.36 -30.66
N ASN A 1132 -11.84 20.55 -31.21
CA ASN A 1132 -11.75 19.10 -31.17
C ASN A 1132 -11.58 18.45 -32.55
N ALA A 1133 -10.62 17.54 -32.66
CA ALA A 1133 -10.37 16.66 -33.80
C ALA A 1133 -10.30 15.16 -33.41
N GLY A 1134 -10.55 14.82 -32.14
CA GLY A 1134 -10.48 13.46 -31.60
C GLY A 1134 -11.84 12.75 -31.57
N GLN A 1135 -12.13 12.09 -30.45
CA GLN A 1135 -13.43 11.48 -30.13
C GLN A 1135 -14.41 12.56 -29.66
N SER A 1136 -15.40 12.24 -28.82
CA SER A 1136 -16.45 13.18 -28.44
C SER A 1136 -15.97 14.32 -27.52
N VAL A 1137 -16.85 15.30 -27.31
CA VAL A 1137 -16.73 16.36 -26.31
C VAL A 1137 -17.98 16.32 -25.43
N LEU A 1138 -17.82 15.87 -24.19
CA LEU A 1138 -18.86 15.86 -23.16
C LEU A 1138 -18.70 17.10 -22.28
N LEU A 1139 -19.79 17.85 -22.07
CA LEU A 1139 -19.83 19.06 -21.25
C LEU A 1139 -21.04 18.98 -20.29
N ALA A 1140 -20.79 18.80 -19.00
CA ALA A 1140 -21.81 18.85 -17.96
C ALA A 1140 -21.61 20.11 -17.09
N GLY A 1141 -22.67 20.86 -16.79
CA GLY A 1141 -22.60 22.05 -15.91
C GLY A 1141 -21.66 23.18 -16.36
N CYS A 1142 -21.09 23.10 -17.58
CA CYS A 1142 -19.99 23.96 -17.99
C CYS A 1142 -20.46 25.33 -18.47
N SER A 1143 -19.64 26.36 -18.27
CA SER A 1143 -19.91 27.73 -18.77
C SER A 1143 -18.85 28.20 -19.75
N LEU A 1144 -19.22 28.34 -21.02
CA LEU A 1144 -18.38 28.81 -22.12
C LEU A 1144 -18.80 30.23 -22.49
N THR A 1145 -18.12 31.24 -21.93
CA THR A 1145 -18.55 32.64 -21.99
C THR A 1145 -17.53 33.57 -22.66
N GLY A 1146 -17.97 34.37 -23.63
CA GLY A 1146 -17.19 35.46 -24.23
C GLY A 1146 -16.02 35.02 -25.12
N ASN A 1147 -15.96 33.76 -25.53
CA ASN A 1147 -14.85 33.22 -26.32
C ASN A 1147 -14.93 33.68 -27.80
N SER A 1148 -13.79 33.72 -28.50
CA SER A 1148 -13.71 34.35 -29.83
C SER A 1148 -12.85 33.60 -30.86
N ALA A 1149 -13.32 33.55 -32.11
CA ALA A 1149 -12.64 32.91 -33.24
C ALA A 1149 -12.71 33.72 -34.54
N ARG A 1150 -11.58 33.82 -35.27
CA ARG A 1150 -11.49 34.55 -36.56
C ARG A 1150 -11.99 33.77 -37.79
N ALA A 1151 -12.55 32.59 -37.57
CA ALA A 1151 -13.22 31.78 -38.58
C ALA A 1151 -14.48 31.15 -37.96
N ALA A 1152 -14.35 30.06 -37.22
CA ALA A 1152 -15.53 29.28 -36.82
C ALA A 1152 -15.43 28.66 -35.43
N GLY A 1153 -16.60 28.42 -34.81
CA GLY A 1153 -16.71 27.90 -33.44
C GLY A 1153 -16.18 28.91 -32.43
N GLY A 1154 -16.98 29.93 -32.11
CA GLY A 1154 -16.56 30.99 -31.19
C GLY A 1154 -16.27 30.47 -29.78
N ALA A 1155 -17.05 29.48 -29.31
CA ALA A 1155 -16.66 28.61 -28.22
C ALA A 1155 -15.99 27.33 -28.74
N VAL A 1156 -16.72 26.51 -29.50
CA VAL A 1156 -16.32 25.13 -29.83
C VAL A 1156 -16.27 24.88 -31.34
N TYR A 1157 -15.17 24.29 -31.83
CA TYR A 1157 -15.03 23.82 -33.21
C TYR A 1157 -14.68 22.33 -33.30
N ILE A 1158 -15.63 21.53 -33.79
CA ILE A 1158 -15.53 20.07 -33.97
C ILE A 1158 -15.23 19.73 -35.44
N THR A 1159 -14.30 18.80 -35.69
CA THR A 1159 -14.13 18.17 -37.03
C THR A 1159 -14.16 16.64 -37.02
N SER A 1160 -14.27 16.04 -35.85
CA SER A 1160 -14.29 14.59 -35.59
C SER A 1160 -15.00 14.37 -34.26
N GLY A 1161 -15.67 13.23 -34.08
CA GLY A 1161 -16.49 12.96 -32.90
C GLY A 1161 -17.72 13.86 -32.78
N SER A 1162 -18.51 13.66 -31.73
CA SER A 1162 -19.72 14.44 -31.44
C SER A 1162 -19.48 15.46 -30.31
N ILE A 1163 -20.43 16.37 -30.09
CA ILE A 1163 -20.52 17.15 -28.86
C ILE A 1163 -21.86 16.85 -28.18
N ASN A 1164 -21.81 16.55 -26.89
CA ASN A 1164 -22.97 16.37 -26.03
C ASN A 1164 -22.83 17.32 -24.83
N ALA A 1165 -23.71 18.30 -24.73
CA ALA A 1165 -23.73 19.24 -23.62
C ALA A 1165 -25.01 19.06 -22.80
N THR A 1166 -24.85 18.92 -21.49
CA THR A 1166 -25.92 18.84 -20.49
C THR A 1166 -25.81 20.02 -19.52
N SER A 1167 -26.92 20.67 -19.20
CA SER A 1167 -27.01 21.75 -18.20
C SER A 1167 -25.96 22.86 -18.32
N SER A 1168 -25.52 23.16 -19.55
CA SER A 1168 -24.34 23.98 -19.84
C SER A 1168 -24.68 25.30 -20.52
N THR A 1169 -23.92 26.35 -20.22
CA THR A 1169 -24.09 27.72 -20.75
C THR A 1169 -23.08 28.02 -21.86
N PHE A 1170 -23.55 28.58 -22.97
CA PHE A 1170 -22.76 29.17 -24.05
C PHE A 1170 -23.19 30.62 -24.24
N ALA A 1171 -22.48 31.57 -23.62
CA ALA A 1171 -22.89 32.98 -23.60
C ALA A 1171 -21.92 33.91 -24.35
N ASN A 1172 -22.44 34.81 -25.18
CA ASN A 1172 -21.71 35.90 -25.85
C ASN A 1172 -20.48 35.48 -26.67
N ASN A 1173 -20.43 34.25 -27.16
CA ASN A 1173 -19.30 33.74 -27.96
C ASN A 1173 -19.38 34.25 -29.40
N THR A 1174 -18.23 34.45 -30.05
CA THR A 1174 -18.13 35.16 -31.34
C THR A 1174 -17.30 34.43 -32.38
N ALA A 1175 -17.84 34.24 -33.58
CA ALA A 1175 -17.13 33.67 -34.73
C ALA A 1175 -17.27 34.59 -35.96
N THR A 1176 -16.16 35.10 -36.51
CA THR A 1176 -16.25 36.04 -37.64
C THR A 1176 -16.67 35.39 -38.97
N LYS A 1177 -16.92 34.06 -39.01
CA LYS A 1177 -17.61 33.39 -40.12
C LYS A 1177 -18.80 32.54 -39.63
N THR A 1178 -18.64 31.46 -38.87
CA THR A 1178 -19.78 30.55 -38.63
C THR A 1178 -19.74 29.78 -37.31
N GLY A 1179 -20.91 29.47 -36.74
CA GLY A 1179 -21.03 28.83 -35.42
C GLY A 1179 -20.54 29.75 -34.31
N GLY A 1180 -21.35 30.73 -33.92
CA GLY A 1180 -20.94 31.73 -32.93
C GLY A 1180 -20.65 31.13 -31.55
N ALA A 1181 -21.40 30.10 -31.13
CA ALA A 1181 -20.99 29.20 -30.06
C ALA A 1181 -20.29 27.96 -30.64
N VAL A 1182 -21.02 27.11 -31.37
CA VAL A 1182 -20.58 25.78 -31.82
C VAL A 1182 -20.58 25.68 -33.34
N PHE A 1183 -19.49 25.20 -33.92
CA PHE A 1183 -19.45 24.69 -35.30
C PHE A 1183 -18.95 23.25 -35.32
N ALA A 1184 -19.68 22.35 -35.97
CA ALA A 1184 -19.24 20.97 -36.21
C ALA A 1184 -19.31 20.63 -37.70
N THR A 1185 -18.22 20.13 -38.29
CA THR A 1185 -18.27 19.68 -39.70
C THR A 1185 -19.00 18.35 -39.86
N THR A 1186 -18.87 17.51 -38.84
CA THR A 1186 -19.22 16.08 -38.76
C THR A 1186 -19.58 15.75 -37.30
N GLY A 1187 -20.14 14.56 -37.06
CA GLY A 1187 -20.64 14.18 -35.73
C GLY A 1187 -21.98 14.83 -35.38
N THR A 1188 -22.54 14.47 -34.22
CA THR A 1188 -23.80 15.03 -33.72
C THR A 1188 -23.55 16.21 -32.77
N VAL A 1189 -24.49 17.15 -32.74
CA VAL A 1189 -24.52 18.26 -31.76
C VAL A 1189 -25.75 18.09 -30.88
N THR A 1190 -25.56 17.51 -29.70
CA THR A 1190 -26.62 17.34 -28.70
C THR A 1190 -26.49 18.41 -27.62
N VAL A 1191 -27.58 19.11 -27.32
CA VAL A 1191 -27.70 20.02 -26.17
C VAL A 1191 -28.97 19.70 -25.38
N ARG A 1192 -28.84 19.48 -24.07
CA ARG A 1192 -29.93 19.11 -23.16
C ARG A 1192 -29.91 20.03 -21.94
N GLY A 1193 -31.00 20.73 -21.62
CA GLY A 1193 -31.04 21.67 -20.49
C GLY A 1193 -30.07 22.86 -20.59
N CYS A 1194 -29.58 23.18 -21.80
CA CYS A 1194 -28.50 24.17 -22.01
C CYS A 1194 -29.03 25.58 -22.28
N GLU A 1195 -28.20 26.59 -22.00
CA GLU A 1195 -28.47 27.99 -22.35
C GLU A 1195 -27.49 28.48 -23.43
N LEU A 1196 -27.99 28.91 -24.58
CA LEU A 1196 -27.20 29.49 -25.67
C LEU A 1196 -27.63 30.94 -25.89
N LEU A 1197 -26.88 31.88 -25.31
CA LEU A 1197 -27.29 33.28 -25.14
C LEU A 1197 -26.37 34.26 -25.89
N GLY A 1198 -26.92 35.12 -26.74
CA GLY A 1198 -26.21 36.26 -27.32
C GLY A 1198 -25.02 35.94 -28.24
N ASN A 1199 -24.87 34.70 -28.71
CA ASN A 1199 -23.74 34.27 -29.54
C ASN A 1199 -23.86 34.82 -30.97
N SER A 1200 -22.73 35.14 -31.61
CA SER A 1200 -22.69 35.89 -32.88
C SER A 1200 -21.81 35.26 -33.95
N ALA A 1201 -22.37 35.05 -35.14
CA ALA A 1201 -21.71 34.55 -36.34
C ALA A 1201 -21.66 35.58 -37.48
N GLY A 1202 -20.50 35.72 -38.12
CA GLY A 1202 -20.30 36.64 -39.26
C GLY A 1202 -21.01 36.25 -40.57
N LEU A 1203 -21.45 35.00 -40.70
CA LEU A 1203 -22.23 34.42 -41.80
C LEU A 1203 -23.39 33.58 -41.22
N ASP A 1204 -23.14 32.34 -40.79
CA ASP A 1204 -24.21 31.36 -40.48
C ASP A 1204 -24.16 30.82 -39.05
N GLY A 1205 -25.32 30.48 -38.48
CA GLY A 1205 -25.45 29.74 -37.22
C GLY A 1205 -24.94 30.53 -36.02
N GLY A 1206 -25.73 31.51 -35.54
CA GLY A 1206 -25.29 32.42 -34.47
C GLY A 1206 -24.98 31.70 -33.16
N ALA A 1207 -25.73 30.66 -32.81
CA ALA A 1207 -25.36 29.70 -31.78
C ALA A 1207 -24.69 28.46 -32.40
N ILE A 1208 -25.45 27.64 -33.14
CA ILE A 1208 -25.00 26.32 -33.64
C ILE A 1208 -24.96 26.31 -35.18
N ARG A 1209 -23.86 25.78 -35.73
CA ARG A 1209 -23.76 25.38 -37.15
C ARG A 1209 -23.32 23.91 -37.26
N THR A 1210 -23.96 23.15 -38.15
CA THR A 1210 -23.38 21.90 -38.68
C THR A 1210 -23.27 21.93 -40.21
N THR A 1211 -22.43 21.07 -40.82
CA THR A 1211 -22.45 20.84 -42.28
C THR A 1211 -23.08 19.53 -42.73
N SER A 1212 -22.89 18.43 -42.00
CA SER A 1212 -23.55 17.15 -42.33
C SER A 1212 -23.92 16.31 -41.10
N GLY A 1213 -24.06 16.97 -39.95
CA GLY A 1213 -24.27 16.37 -38.64
C GLY A 1213 -25.65 16.71 -38.09
N ALA A 1214 -26.30 15.74 -37.44
CA ALA A 1214 -27.58 15.96 -36.79
C ALA A 1214 -27.44 16.89 -35.57
N ILE A 1215 -28.46 17.70 -35.33
CA ILE A 1215 -28.56 18.63 -34.20
C ILE A 1215 -29.75 18.22 -33.36
N THR A 1216 -29.54 17.97 -32.07
CA THR A 1216 -30.56 17.55 -31.12
C THR A 1216 -30.62 18.56 -29.97
N VAL A 1217 -31.74 19.26 -29.84
CA VAL A 1217 -32.00 20.27 -28.82
C VAL A 1217 -33.12 19.77 -27.93
N ILE A 1218 -32.89 19.66 -26.62
CA ILE A 1218 -33.90 19.19 -25.65
C ILE A 1218 -33.94 20.17 -24.47
N GLY A 1219 -35.10 20.74 -24.15
CA GLY A 1219 -35.29 21.59 -22.96
C GLY A 1219 -34.29 22.74 -22.82
N SER A 1220 -33.82 23.31 -23.95
CA SER A 1220 -32.67 24.22 -24.00
C SER A 1220 -33.07 25.60 -24.54
N GLN A 1221 -32.54 26.66 -23.94
CA GLN A 1221 -32.83 28.04 -24.32
C GLN A 1221 -31.88 28.54 -25.42
N LEU A 1222 -32.41 29.21 -26.45
CA LEU A 1222 -31.62 29.83 -27.53
C LEU A 1222 -32.03 31.30 -27.73
N GLN A 1223 -31.49 32.21 -26.92
CA GLN A 1223 -31.92 33.61 -26.89
C GLN A 1223 -30.88 34.58 -27.47
N GLY A 1224 -31.32 35.60 -28.22
CA GLY A 1224 -30.47 36.75 -28.63
C GLY A 1224 -29.34 36.44 -29.62
N ASN A 1225 -29.20 35.21 -30.09
CA ASN A 1225 -28.15 34.78 -31.02
C ASN A 1225 -28.32 35.43 -32.41
N GLN A 1226 -27.21 35.71 -33.10
CA GLN A 1226 -27.21 36.48 -34.35
C GLN A 1226 -26.32 35.85 -35.42
N ALA A 1227 -26.81 35.85 -36.67
CA ALA A 1227 -26.06 35.48 -37.87
C ALA A 1227 -26.36 36.50 -38.97
N ARG A 1228 -25.37 36.86 -39.80
CA ARG A 1228 -25.56 37.89 -40.86
C ARG A 1228 -26.09 37.35 -42.19
N ARG A 1229 -26.10 36.03 -42.37
CA ARG A 1229 -26.58 35.33 -43.57
C ARG A 1229 -27.69 34.34 -43.19
N ASP A 1230 -27.35 33.16 -42.71
CA ASP A 1230 -28.31 32.06 -42.51
C ASP A 1230 -28.39 31.58 -41.06
N GLY A 1231 -29.61 31.44 -40.52
CA GLY A 1231 -29.87 30.81 -39.22
C GLY A 1231 -29.35 31.59 -38.01
N GLY A 1232 -30.14 32.55 -37.51
CA GLY A 1232 -29.79 33.42 -36.39
C GLY A 1232 -29.37 32.67 -35.11
N ALA A 1233 -30.01 31.54 -34.81
CA ALA A 1233 -29.60 30.62 -33.75
C ALA A 1233 -28.96 29.33 -34.31
N ILE A 1234 -29.71 28.55 -35.07
CA ILE A 1234 -29.28 27.24 -35.62
C ILE A 1234 -29.21 27.31 -37.15
N SER A 1235 -28.20 26.66 -37.74
CA SER A 1235 -28.12 26.41 -39.19
C SER A 1235 -27.47 25.04 -39.46
N SER A 1236 -27.98 24.30 -40.44
CA SER A 1236 -27.38 23.05 -40.96
C SER A 1236 -27.35 23.09 -42.49
N SER A 1237 -26.41 22.37 -43.10
CA SER A 1237 -26.38 22.16 -44.57
C SER A 1237 -26.93 20.79 -44.99
N SER A 1238 -26.82 19.77 -44.13
CA SER A 1238 -27.50 18.47 -44.24
C SER A 1238 -27.49 17.74 -42.89
N GLY A 1239 -28.39 16.78 -42.72
CA GLY A 1239 -28.63 16.07 -41.46
C GLY A 1239 -29.91 16.54 -40.74
N THR A 1240 -30.36 15.75 -39.76
CA THR A 1240 -31.62 15.97 -39.04
C THR A 1240 -31.50 17.07 -37.98
N LEU A 1241 -32.54 17.91 -37.86
CA LEU A 1241 -32.73 18.79 -36.71
C LEU A 1241 -33.88 18.24 -35.86
N ILE A 1242 -33.59 17.87 -34.62
CA ILE A 1242 -34.55 17.43 -33.61
C ILE A 1242 -34.63 18.53 -32.55
N VAL A 1243 -35.83 19.02 -32.26
CA VAL A 1243 -36.09 19.98 -31.19
C VAL A 1243 -37.23 19.44 -30.33
N VAL A 1244 -36.94 19.14 -29.08
CA VAL A 1244 -37.89 18.80 -28.03
C VAL A 1244 -37.93 19.98 -27.07
N ALA A 1245 -39.12 20.55 -26.87
CA ALA A 1245 -39.33 21.72 -26.03
C ALA A 1245 -39.19 21.38 -24.54
#